data_AF-A0A925DIY7-F1
#
_entry.id   AF-A0A925DIY7-F1
#
_cell.length_a   1.000
_cell.length_b   1.000
_cell.length_c   1.000
_cell.angle_alpha   90.00
_cell.angle_beta   90.00
_cell.angle_gamma   90.00
#
_symmetry.space_group_name_H-M   'P 1'
#
loop_
_entity.id
_entity.type
_entity.pdbx_description
1 polymer ?
#
loop_
_entity_poly.entity_id
_entity_poly.type
_entity_poly.pdbx_seq_one_letter_code
_entity_poly.pdbx_strand_id
1 'polypeptide(L)'
;MPMLFGIFFVVIVCRKQQFEEPAVSKKISSIPTIVEQSDRLLVSRRAPRAEDDVFADLAVLCRSPGFVHAIAHMCMADNMIGYLDEATPEDMLKLYTPSRLARNEMNVLIGLWVKGAMDFTEPSSEIIEAYVRRSRELSEEIHEAMNAPIMASMRELFAGGSESATRAPDPISSGVSMREAIFYSGESAFAFQYRDFAPVRYGADDDWIVKNMEFSMKEAAIIARAVARTIDEQASAANARARGDFEKIESPLDIFTFSAADIAMTAKVPAEVCEQVLRAFSYPVGDFNEQFVKVDSRNTAAIMPVLRRGERYVVFNSVDLYEVLYQAPYFWMLGDKAYRPTAADNRGKFTEEFAQERLASVFGVPRTLLNVKLMRSTVVAGEIDVLVVFSKLAIVLQAKSKQLTAAARQGNEKQIEVDFAAAVQDACDQGMDCAQMLFDSSIKLVAPDGRTIEQPNIEKVFVVCLVADHYPALAAQARQFLKFDPVARVAPPLVMDVFLLDAMAEMLSSPLHFLSYLDRRCAYADQVMASHELNILGFHLAHNLWMSEEANLFHLWDDFGIDLELSMLARRDGLAAPWTPPGLLTLFDQTAFGKLLKSIERHPDPGMVELGFAILGMNGYSVKQGSAAIDEISRLSRLDGLPHDFTVQMQNGIGLTFHCSPRPERAARDHLLDHCARRKYVQRASRWFGVVVDPASGNMRIGVMLDFPWTKDDSLEVATVHMVRKSNVSRNDLRALTLPRTQPKVGRNDPCPCGSGKKYKRCCS
;
A
#
# COMPACT_ATOMS: atom_id res chain seq x y z
N MET A 1 18.97 11.22 -5.50
CA MET A 1 19.07 10.07 -6.43
C MET A 1 18.30 10.15 -7.78
N PRO A 2 17.69 11.27 -8.28
CA PRO A 2 16.83 11.20 -9.48
C PRO A 2 17.51 11.43 -10.84
N MET A 3 18.83 11.70 -10.93
CA MET A 3 19.48 12.10 -12.20
C MET A 3 20.30 11.01 -12.92
N LEU A 4 19.94 9.74 -12.71
CA LEU A 4 20.85 8.61 -12.97
C LEU A 4 20.63 7.81 -14.26
N PHE A 5 19.74 8.21 -15.18
CA PHE A 5 19.45 7.39 -16.36
C PHE A 5 19.39 8.17 -17.67
N GLY A 6 20.44 8.02 -18.48
CA GLY A 6 20.46 8.26 -19.93
C GLY A 6 21.53 7.32 -20.51
N ILE A 7 21.30 6.49 -21.53
CA ILE A 7 20.92 6.87 -22.90
C ILE A 7 19.88 5.90 -23.54
N PHE A 8 19.39 4.88 -22.81
CA PHE A 8 18.41 3.90 -23.35
C PHE A 8 17.19 3.58 -22.46
N PHE A 9 17.05 4.20 -21.28
CA PHE A 9 15.94 3.96 -20.34
C PHE A 9 15.21 5.26 -20.00
N VAL A 10 13.90 5.31 -20.23
CA VAL A 10 13.04 6.41 -19.76
C VAL A 10 12.62 6.10 -18.32
N VAL A 11 13.20 6.82 -17.37
CA VAL A 11 12.81 6.79 -15.95
C VAL A 11 11.98 8.02 -15.63
N ILE A 12 10.78 7.81 -15.09
CA ILE A 12 9.89 8.87 -14.62
C ILE A 12 9.91 8.87 -13.10
N VAL A 13 10.37 9.97 -12.51
CA VAL A 13 10.24 10.20 -11.07
C VAL A 13 8.91 10.91 -10.83
N CYS A 14 8.07 10.33 -9.98
CA CYS A 14 6.74 10.83 -9.69
C CYS A 14 6.69 11.28 -8.24
N ARG A 15 6.33 12.55 -8.01
CA ARG A 15 5.91 13.07 -6.69
C ARG A 15 4.44 13.41 -6.71
N LYS A 16 3.71 13.18 -5.62
CA LYS A 16 2.30 13.54 -5.51
C LYS A 16 2.05 15.01 -5.82
N GLN A 17 2.94 15.92 -5.37
CA GLN A 17 2.84 17.36 -5.66
C GLN A 17 2.80 17.72 -7.15
N GLN A 18 3.30 16.84 -8.03
CA GLN A 18 3.30 17.05 -9.48
C GLN A 18 1.99 16.62 -10.14
N PHE A 19 1.05 16.03 -9.38
CA PHE A 19 -0.27 15.62 -9.86
C PHE A 19 -1.30 16.64 -9.36
N GLU A 20 -1.76 17.52 -10.26
CA GLU A 20 -2.63 18.64 -9.91
C GLU A 20 -4.07 18.25 -9.48
N GLU A 21 -4.44 16.96 -9.41
CA GLU A 21 -5.72 16.47 -8.87
C GLU A 21 -5.69 14.92 -8.77
N PRO A 22 -6.46 14.28 -7.85
CA PRO A 22 -6.67 12.83 -7.83
C PRO A 22 -7.44 12.40 -9.08
N ALA A 23 -6.71 12.25 -10.19
CA ALA A 23 -7.25 11.83 -11.46
C ALA A 23 -7.01 10.33 -11.62
N VAL A 24 -7.99 9.51 -11.19
CA VAL A 24 -8.18 8.09 -11.57
C VAL A 24 -8.45 7.94 -13.09
N SER A 25 -8.04 8.91 -13.92
CA SER A 25 -8.53 9.11 -15.30
C SER A 25 -7.43 9.37 -16.33
N LYS A 26 -6.19 9.65 -15.92
CA LYS A 26 -5.09 9.98 -16.83
C LYS A 26 -4.02 8.88 -16.81
N LYS A 27 -3.77 8.26 -17.97
CA LYS A 27 -2.50 7.59 -18.22
C LYS A 27 -1.41 8.66 -18.12
N ILE A 28 -0.27 8.36 -17.52
CA ILE A 28 0.88 9.28 -17.42
C ILE A 28 1.45 9.52 -18.83
N SER A 29 0.77 10.30 -19.67
CA SER A 29 1.20 10.60 -21.05
C SER A 29 1.54 12.08 -21.23
N SER A 30 1.58 12.85 -20.15
CA SER A 30 1.82 14.30 -20.20
C SER A 30 2.60 14.87 -19.02
N ILE A 31 3.30 14.03 -18.25
CA ILE A 31 4.25 14.56 -17.27
C ILE A 31 5.47 15.01 -18.08
N PRO A 32 5.85 16.30 -18.05
CA PRO A 32 7.11 16.70 -18.67
C PRO A 32 8.20 15.83 -18.07
N THR A 33 9.17 15.38 -18.88
CA THR A 33 10.40 14.78 -18.38
C THR A 33 11.07 15.85 -17.50
N ILE A 34 10.72 15.92 -16.23
CA ILE A 34 11.32 16.83 -15.28
C ILE A 34 12.64 16.16 -14.94
N VAL A 35 13.64 16.46 -15.76
CA VAL A 35 15.04 16.49 -15.33
C VAL A 35 15.08 17.62 -14.30
N GLU A 36 14.61 17.35 -13.08
CA GLU A 36 14.68 18.30 -12.00
C GLU A 36 16.17 18.57 -11.78
N GLN A 37 16.55 19.84 -11.87
CA GLN A 37 17.92 20.32 -11.79
C GLN A 37 18.63 19.74 -10.55
N SER A 38 19.40 18.67 -10.77
CA SER A 38 20.33 18.08 -9.81
C SER A 38 21.61 18.92 -9.67
N ASP A 39 21.60 20.16 -10.14
CA ASP A 39 22.72 21.09 -9.95
C ASP A 39 23.04 21.35 -8.47
N ARG A 40 22.15 20.98 -7.53
CA ARG A 40 22.48 20.96 -6.09
C ARG A 40 23.13 19.69 -5.57
N LEU A 41 23.02 18.55 -6.26
CA LEU A 41 23.59 17.26 -5.84
C LEU A 41 24.96 16.94 -6.48
N LEU A 42 25.43 17.79 -7.40
CA LEU A 42 26.75 17.65 -8.03
C LEU A 42 27.81 18.63 -7.53
N VAL A 43 27.55 19.35 -6.44
CA VAL A 43 28.56 20.26 -5.87
C VAL A 43 28.56 20.22 -4.34
N SER A 44 28.75 19.04 -3.74
CA SER A 44 29.61 19.03 -2.55
C SER A 44 31.02 19.36 -3.04
N ARG A 45 31.50 20.58 -2.77
CA ARG A 45 32.87 21.00 -3.16
C ARG A 45 33.97 20.22 -2.41
N ARG A 46 33.59 19.32 -1.50
CA ARG A 46 34.49 18.50 -0.69
C ARG A 46 34.28 17.02 -0.98
N ALA A 47 35.36 16.25 -0.93
CA ALA A 47 35.26 14.80 -0.96
C ALA A 47 34.53 14.31 0.29
N PRO A 48 33.66 13.29 0.18
CA PRO A 48 32.97 12.71 1.34
C PRO A 48 34.00 12.20 2.36
N ARG A 49 33.75 12.44 3.65
CA ARG A 49 34.58 11.95 4.74
C ARG A 49 34.36 10.45 4.95
N ALA A 50 35.31 9.79 5.63
CA ALA A 50 35.10 8.41 6.05
C ALA A 50 33.97 8.33 7.08
N GLU A 51 33.08 7.35 6.93
CA GLU A 51 31.93 7.16 7.83
C GLU A 51 32.34 7.05 9.30
N ASP A 52 33.42 6.32 9.59
CA ASP A 52 33.94 6.14 10.95
C ASP A 52 34.36 7.46 11.60
N ASP A 53 34.89 8.42 10.81
CA ASP A 53 35.28 9.74 11.32
C ASP A 53 34.05 10.61 11.65
N VAL A 54 33.02 10.55 10.79
CA VAL A 54 31.76 11.28 11.00
C VAL A 54 30.99 10.70 12.19
N PHE A 55 30.98 9.37 12.33
CA PHE A 55 30.38 8.69 13.46
C PHE A 55 31.09 9.03 14.78
N ALA A 56 32.42 9.14 14.76
CA ALA A 56 33.19 9.60 15.92
C ALA A 56 32.86 11.05 16.31
N ASP A 57 32.71 11.95 15.34
CA ASP A 57 32.26 13.33 15.59
C ASP A 57 30.86 13.37 16.20
N LEU A 58 29.92 12.56 15.69
CA LEU A 58 28.58 12.40 16.28
C LEU A 58 28.69 11.90 17.72
N ALA A 59 29.56 10.93 18.00
CA ALA A 59 29.75 10.40 19.34
C ALA A 59 30.24 11.49 20.30
N VAL A 60 31.18 12.33 19.88
CA VAL A 60 31.65 13.48 20.67
C VAL A 60 30.51 14.47 20.90
N LEU A 61 29.75 14.82 19.85
CA LEU A 61 28.65 15.76 19.94
C LEU A 61 27.55 15.27 20.90
N CYS A 62 27.11 14.01 20.75
CA CYS A 62 26.04 13.41 21.54
C CYS A 62 26.40 13.27 23.03
N ARG A 63 27.68 13.34 23.37
CA ARG A 63 28.18 13.33 24.75
C ARG A 63 28.38 14.72 25.35
N SER A 64 28.01 15.78 24.62
CA SER A 64 28.03 17.15 25.15
C SER A 64 26.97 17.34 26.24
N PRO A 65 27.22 18.21 27.24
CA PRO A 65 26.27 18.44 28.33
C PRO A 65 24.88 18.85 27.82
N GLY A 66 23.85 18.21 28.35
CA GLY A 66 22.46 18.51 28.00
C GLY A 66 22.03 18.19 26.56
N PHE A 67 22.80 17.41 25.78
CA PHE A 67 22.48 17.09 24.38
C PHE A 67 21.09 16.45 24.18
N VAL A 68 20.55 15.80 25.20
CA VAL A 68 19.19 15.22 25.21
C VAL A 68 18.09 16.24 24.83
N HIS A 69 18.30 17.52 25.14
CA HIS A 69 17.38 18.59 24.78
C HIS A 69 17.37 18.87 23.27
N ALA A 70 18.51 18.68 22.59
CA ALA A 70 18.58 18.74 21.14
C ALA A 70 17.86 17.55 20.49
N ILE A 71 17.99 16.35 21.06
CA ILE A 71 17.21 15.16 20.63
C ILE A 71 15.71 15.45 20.73
N ALA A 72 15.25 15.96 21.87
CA ALA A 72 13.85 16.31 22.07
C ALA A 72 13.36 17.35 21.05
N HIS A 73 14.16 18.40 20.80
CA HIS A 73 13.84 19.42 19.80
C HIS A 73 13.72 18.83 18.39
N MET A 74 14.66 17.96 17.98
CA MET A 74 14.60 17.32 16.67
C MET A 74 13.40 16.35 16.57
N CYS A 75 13.09 15.59 17.62
CA CYS A 75 11.90 14.72 17.64
C CYS A 75 10.61 15.52 17.49
N MET A 76 10.48 16.65 18.19
CA MET A 76 9.33 17.54 18.07
C MET A 76 9.22 18.13 16.65
N ALA A 77 10.34 18.60 16.08
CA ALA A 77 10.35 19.21 14.75
C ALA A 77 10.06 18.20 13.63
N ASP A 78 10.62 16.99 13.72
CA ASP A 78 10.68 16.02 12.62
C ASP A 78 9.57 14.96 12.68
N ASN A 79 8.93 14.73 13.84
CA ASN A 79 7.95 13.64 14.01
C ASN A 79 6.56 14.11 14.46
N MET A 80 6.39 15.32 14.98
CA MET A 80 5.06 15.80 15.39
C MET A 80 4.37 16.55 14.26
N ILE A 81 3.08 16.30 14.05
CA ILE A 81 2.26 17.00 13.05
C ILE A 81 1.26 17.90 13.77
N GLY A 82 1.29 19.19 13.45
CA GLY A 82 0.33 20.16 13.98
C GLY A 82 -0.77 20.39 12.96
N TYR A 83 -2.02 20.27 13.39
CA TYR A 83 -3.22 20.58 12.60
C TYR A 83 -4.27 21.23 13.53
N LEU A 84 -5.27 21.90 12.95
CA LEU A 84 -6.29 22.61 13.71
C LEU A 84 -7.49 21.70 14.04
N ASP A 85 -8.33 21.44 13.05
CA ASP A 85 -9.57 20.67 13.21
C ASP A 85 -9.47 19.28 12.59
N GLU A 86 -9.03 19.22 11.32
CA GLU A 86 -8.85 17.98 10.55
C GLU A 86 -7.43 17.97 9.97
N ALA A 87 -6.74 16.84 10.07
CA ALA A 87 -5.42 16.65 9.50
C ALA A 87 -5.51 16.49 7.97
N THR A 88 -4.72 17.28 7.25
CA THR A 88 -4.72 17.32 5.78
C THR A 88 -3.44 16.72 5.21
N PRO A 89 -3.43 16.32 3.92
CA PRO A 89 -2.21 15.90 3.25
C PRO A 89 -1.10 16.94 3.32
N GLU A 90 -1.44 18.23 3.28
CA GLU A 90 -0.50 19.35 3.39
C GLU A 90 0.23 19.36 4.74
N ASP A 91 -0.45 19.04 5.84
CA ASP A 91 0.14 18.97 7.18
C ASP A 91 1.19 17.84 7.29
N MET A 92 0.97 16.74 6.54
CA MET A 92 1.83 15.56 6.52
C MET A 92 3.09 15.75 5.67
N LEU A 93 3.06 16.63 4.65
CA LEU A 93 4.15 16.78 3.66
C LEU A 93 5.52 17.03 4.28
N LYS A 94 5.58 17.69 5.45
CA LYS A 94 6.84 17.96 6.16
C LYS A 94 7.57 16.68 6.58
N LEU A 95 6.84 15.59 6.86
CA LEU A 95 7.41 14.28 7.22
C LEU A 95 8.21 13.64 6.09
N TYR A 96 8.02 14.13 4.86
CA TYR A 96 8.65 13.62 3.64
C TYR A 96 9.74 14.57 3.12
N THR A 97 10.11 15.61 3.88
CA THR A 97 11.17 16.53 3.44
C THR A 97 12.55 15.88 3.55
N PRO A 98 13.45 16.06 2.56
CA PRO A 98 14.81 15.49 2.63
C PRO A 98 15.66 16.00 3.80
N SER A 99 15.29 17.12 4.41
CA SER A 99 16.00 17.71 5.55
C SER A 99 15.65 17.09 6.90
N ARG A 100 14.59 16.26 6.94
CA ARG A 100 14.13 15.56 8.14
C ARG A 100 15.10 14.42 8.46
N LEU A 101 15.43 14.24 9.74
CA LEU A 101 16.17 13.07 10.17
C LEU A 101 15.28 11.82 10.08
N ALA A 102 15.80 10.77 9.44
CA ALA A 102 15.16 9.48 9.45
C ALA A 102 15.12 8.90 10.88
N ARG A 103 14.16 8.02 11.16
CA ARG A 103 14.03 7.38 12.48
C ARG A 103 15.32 6.66 12.90
N ASN A 104 15.99 6.00 11.95
CA ASN A 104 17.26 5.32 12.22
C ASN A 104 18.38 6.30 12.58
N GLU A 105 18.43 7.49 11.98
CA GLU A 105 19.37 8.55 12.37
C GLU A 105 19.07 9.06 13.77
N MET A 106 17.79 9.26 14.11
CA MET A 106 17.40 9.60 15.48
C MET A 106 17.85 8.54 16.49
N ASN A 107 17.67 7.26 16.14
CA ASN A 107 18.12 6.13 16.96
C ASN A 107 19.65 6.10 17.10
N VAL A 108 20.42 6.50 16.07
CA VAL A 108 21.88 6.68 16.18
C VAL A 108 22.21 7.74 17.24
N LEU A 109 21.56 8.90 17.20
CA LEU A 109 21.81 9.99 18.15
C LEU A 109 21.47 9.57 19.59
N ILE A 110 20.32 8.93 19.81
CA ILE A 110 19.92 8.38 21.12
C ILE A 110 20.94 7.31 21.57
N GLY A 111 21.31 6.41 20.66
CA GLY A 111 22.26 5.33 20.91
C GLY A 111 23.65 5.82 21.32
N LEU A 112 24.14 6.90 20.71
CA LEU A 112 25.38 7.57 21.06
C LEU A 112 25.27 8.36 22.37
N TRP A 113 24.14 9.03 22.59
CA TRP A 113 23.87 9.76 23.82
C TRP A 113 23.88 8.85 25.05
N VAL A 114 23.38 7.60 24.97
CA VAL A 114 23.43 6.67 26.10
C VAL A 114 24.79 5.98 26.32
N LYS A 115 25.84 6.31 25.57
CA LYS A 115 27.21 5.73 25.73
C LYS A 115 27.99 6.21 26.97
N GLY A 116 27.27 6.59 28.01
CA GLY A 116 27.77 7.07 29.28
C GLY A 116 26.60 7.53 30.15
N ALA A 117 26.88 8.14 31.31
CA ALA A 117 25.83 8.67 32.17
C ALA A 117 24.90 9.62 31.38
N MET A 118 23.59 9.40 31.50
CA MET A 118 22.56 10.24 30.88
C MET A 118 22.52 11.60 31.57
N ASP A 119 22.81 12.66 30.82
CA ASP A 119 22.80 14.03 31.30
C ASP A 119 21.53 14.76 30.84
N PHE A 120 20.75 15.22 31.81
CA PHE A 120 19.48 15.95 31.61
C PHE A 120 19.60 17.44 31.94
N THR A 121 20.82 17.94 32.18
CA THR A 121 21.08 19.37 32.42
C THR A 121 20.58 20.18 31.23
N GLU A 122 19.86 21.27 31.49
CA GLU A 122 19.31 22.13 30.43
C GLU A 122 20.33 23.20 30.02
N PRO A 123 20.83 23.20 28.77
CA PRO A 123 21.73 24.24 28.26
C PRO A 123 20.91 25.43 27.72
N SER A 124 21.58 26.52 27.32
CA SER A 124 20.88 27.66 26.71
C SER A 124 20.34 27.31 25.32
N SER A 125 19.31 28.03 24.87
CA SER A 125 18.69 27.82 23.54
C SER A 125 19.71 27.90 22.40
N GLU A 126 20.70 28.81 22.48
CA GLU A 126 21.74 28.92 21.44
C GLU A 126 22.63 27.67 21.37
N ILE A 127 22.87 27.01 22.50
CA ILE A 127 23.63 25.76 22.55
C ILE A 127 22.80 24.62 21.95
N ILE A 128 21.51 24.55 22.28
CA ILE A 128 20.58 23.55 21.72
C ILE A 128 20.52 23.69 20.20
N GLU A 129 20.31 24.90 19.68
CA GLU A 129 20.30 25.18 18.24
C GLU A 129 21.62 24.78 17.56
N ALA A 130 22.76 25.04 18.21
CA ALA A 130 24.06 24.62 17.70
C ALA A 130 24.19 23.09 17.62
N TYR A 131 23.70 22.35 18.63
CA TYR A 131 23.65 20.89 18.63
C TYR A 131 22.72 20.34 17.53
N VAL A 132 21.53 20.92 17.36
CA VAL A 132 20.58 20.52 16.31
C VAL A 132 21.21 20.71 14.93
N ARG A 133 21.76 21.89 14.65
CA ARG A 133 22.42 22.18 13.37
C ARG A 133 23.58 21.21 13.10
N ARG A 134 24.46 21.01 14.08
CA ARG A 134 25.63 20.13 13.90
C ARG A 134 25.22 18.66 13.73
N SER A 135 24.15 18.22 14.39
CA SER A 135 23.61 16.87 14.22
C SER A 135 23.12 16.66 12.79
N ARG A 136 22.35 17.61 12.23
CA ARG A 136 21.87 17.52 10.84
C ARG A 136 23.02 17.54 9.82
N GLU A 137 24.02 18.40 10.02
CA GLU A 137 25.22 18.41 9.17
C GLU A 137 25.94 17.06 9.16
N LEU A 138 26.16 16.48 10.35
CA LEU A 138 26.85 15.20 10.47
C LEU A 138 26.02 14.02 9.95
N SER A 139 24.69 14.04 10.11
CA SER A 139 23.82 13.02 9.52
C SER A 139 23.86 13.06 7.99
N GLU A 140 23.85 14.25 7.37
CA GLU A 140 24.05 14.37 5.93
C GLU A 140 25.44 13.86 5.50
N GLU A 141 26.49 14.17 6.28
CA GLU A 141 27.84 13.62 6.03
C GLU A 141 27.86 12.08 6.11
N ILE A 142 27.08 11.44 7.01
CA ILE A 142 26.90 9.97 7.05
C ILE A 142 26.21 9.47 5.78
N HIS A 143 25.12 10.10 5.37
CA HIS A 143 24.39 9.76 4.15
C HIS A 143 25.28 9.86 2.90
N GLU A 144 26.08 10.93 2.79
CA GLU A 144 27.08 11.12 1.73
C GLU A 144 28.16 10.02 1.76
N ALA A 145 28.65 9.66 2.95
CA ALA A 145 29.66 8.62 3.11
C ALA A 145 29.14 7.23 2.70
N MET A 146 27.89 6.89 3.07
CA MET A 146 27.24 5.63 2.66
C MET A 146 27.04 5.54 1.14
N ASN A 147 26.71 6.67 0.49
CA ASN A 147 26.48 6.73 -0.95
C ASN A 147 27.77 6.81 -1.79
N ALA A 148 28.90 7.18 -1.19
CA ALA A 148 30.15 7.41 -1.92
C ALA A 148 30.62 6.21 -2.78
N PRO A 149 30.54 4.94 -2.31
CA PRO A 149 30.94 3.78 -3.12
C PRO A 149 30.03 3.55 -4.34
N ILE A 150 28.73 3.81 -4.21
CA ILE A 150 27.76 3.71 -5.31
C ILE A 150 28.09 4.77 -6.36
N MET A 151 28.30 6.02 -5.93
CA MET A 151 28.65 7.13 -6.81
C MET A 151 29.99 6.89 -7.53
N ALA A 152 30.98 6.29 -6.86
CA ALA A 152 32.25 5.92 -7.47
C ALA A 152 32.06 4.84 -8.54
N SER A 153 31.36 3.76 -8.21
CA SER A 153 31.06 2.65 -9.14
C SER A 153 30.31 3.13 -10.38
N MET A 154 29.35 4.05 -10.19
CA MET A 154 28.62 4.68 -11.29
C MET A 154 29.53 5.54 -12.18
N ARG A 155 30.42 6.37 -11.60
CA ARG A 155 31.37 7.17 -12.39
C ARG A 155 32.28 6.31 -13.26
N GLU A 156 32.73 5.16 -12.75
CA GLU A 156 33.55 4.20 -13.51
C GLU A 156 32.78 3.58 -14.68
N LEU A 157 31.51 3.22 -14.47
CA LEU A 157 30.59 2.74 -15.52
C LEU A 157 30.40 3.78 -16.64
N PHE A 158 30.16 5.04 -16.28
CA PHE A 158 29.99 6.12 -17.26
C PHE A 158 31.29 6.50 -17.99
N ALA A 159 32.45 6.33 -17.33
CA ALA A 159 33.76 6.58 -17.94
C ALA A 159 34.18 5.47 -18.94
N GLY A 160 33.63 4.25 -18.81
CA GLY A 160 34.05 3.07 -19.58
C GLY A 160 33.43 2.88 -20.97
N GLY A 161 32.49 3.74 -21.40
CA GLY A 161 31.81 3.59 -22.70
C GLY A 161 30.91 2.34 -22.83
N SER A 162 30.27 2.17 -23.99
CA SER A 162 29.21 1.15 -24.21
C SER A 162 29.67 -0.32 -24.09
N GLU A 163 30.98 -0.59 -24.19
CA GLU A 163 31.52 -1.95 -24.03
C GLU A 163 31.66 -2.36 -22.55
N SER A 164 31.78 -1.42 -21.61
CA SER A 164 31.88 -1.68 -20.17
C SER A 164 30.51 -2.01 -19.53
N ALA A 165 29.43 -1.41 -20.05
CA ALA A 165 28.08 -1.55 -19.51
C ALA A 165 27.47 -2.96 -19.64
N THR A 166 28.04 -3.85 -20.46
CA THR A 166 27.55 -5.23 -20.63
C THR A 166 28.25 -6.26 -19.73
N ARG A 167 29.32 -5.86 -19.02
CA ARG A 167 30.14 -6.74 -18.17
C ARG A 167 30.27 -6.27 -16.72
N ALA A 168 29.95 -5.04 -16.42
CA ALA A 168 29.96 -4.54 -15.05
C ALA A 168 28.67 -4.97 -14.31
N PRO A 169 28.76 -5.48 -13.07
CA PRO A 169 27.59 -5.73 -12.24
C PRO A 169 26.78 -4.44 -12.07
N ASP A 170 25.46 -4.55 -12.01
CA ASP A 170 24.58 -3.39 -11.79
C ASP A 170 25.03 -2.69 -10.49
N PRO A 171 25.45 -1.41 -10.53
CA PRO A 171 25.95 -0.70 -9.35
C PRO A 171 24.87 -0.56 -8.26
N ILE A 172 23.59 -0.69 -8.64
CA ILE A 172 22.42 -0.70 -7.75
C ILE A 172 22.21 -2.08 -7.11
N SER A 173 22.87 -3.12 -7.63
CA SER A 173 22.78 -4.50 -7.12
C SER A 173 23.88 -4.90 -6.12
N SER A 174 24.84 -4.02 -5.82
CA SER A 174 25.92 -4.35 -4.88
C SER A 174 25.42 -4.40 -3.42
N GLY A 175 26.01 -5.24 -2.56
CA GLY A 175 25.68 -5.26 -1.12
C GLY A 175 25.82 -3.89 -0.41
N VAL A 176 26.58 -2.96 -1.00
CA VAL A 176 26.76 -1.59 -0.50
C VAL A 176 25.55 -0.69 -0.81
N SER A 177 24.89 -0.84 -1.98
CA SER A 177 23.63 -0.12 -2.25
C SER A 177 22.51 -0.60 -1.33
N MET A 178 22.50 -1.91 -1.03
CA MET A 178 21.51 -2.50 -0.15
C MET A 178 21.66 -2.02 1.29
N ARG A 179 22.89 -1.70 1.74
CA ARG A 179 23.14 -1.17 3.09
C ARG A 179 22.48 0.20 3.29
N GLU A 180 22.65 1.11 2.33
CA GLU A 180 21.98 2.42 2.36
C GLU A 180 20.46 2.23 2.32
N ALA A 181 19.97 1.41 1.39
CA ALA A 181 18.54 1.15 1.27
C ALA A 181 17.93 0.53 2.54
N ILE A 182 18.66 -0.36 3.25
CA ILE A 182 18.21 -0.94 4.52
C ILE A 182 18.21 0.11 5.64
N PHE A 183 19.19 1.01 5.67
CA PHE A 183 19.29 2.01 6.73
C PHE A 183 18.28 3.15 6.54
N TYR A 184 18.05 3.59 5.30
CA TYR A 184 17.14 4.67 4.96
C TYR A 184 15.78 4.20 4.45
N SER A 185 15.50 2.89 4.39
CA SER A 185 14.17 2.40 4.00
C SER A 185 13.11 2.97 4.94
N GLY A 186 12.07 3.56 4.35
CA GLY A 186 10.87 3.98 5.07
C GLY A 186 10.18 2.81 5.78
N GLU A 187 9.30 3.16 6.71
CA GLU A 187 8.54 2.18 7.48
C GLU A 187 7.53 1.45 6.57
N SER A 188 7.55 0.11 6.55
CA SER A 188 6.58 -0.67 5.77
C SER A 188 5.25 -0.90 6.51
N ALA A 189 5.09 -0.31 7.70
CA ALA A 189 3.95 -0.47 8.58
C ALA A 189 3.51 0.89 9.13
N PHE A 190 2.21 1.08 9.31
CA PHE A 190 1.72 2.17 10.16
C PHE A 190 2.00 1.82 11.62
N ALA A 191 2.41 2.81 12.41
CA ALA A 191 2.80 2.60 13.81
C ALA A 191 1.78 1.77 14.61
N PHE A 192 0.48 2.10 14.49
CA PHE A 192 -0.58 1.39 15.20
C PHE A 192 -0.68 -0.09 14.88
N GLN A 193 -0.22 -0.54 13.70
CA GLN A 193 -0.30 -1.95 13.32
C GLN A 193 0.60 -2.80 14.21
N TYR A 194 1.81 -2.35 14.56
CA TYR A 194 2.66 -3.04 15.51
C TYR A 194 1.96 -3.22 16.86
N ARG A 195 1.36 -2.13 17.37
CA ARG A 195 0.62 -2.12 18.63
C ARG A 195 -0.59 -3.05 18.61
N ASP A 196 -1.39 -2.99 17.54
CA ASP A 196 -2.65 -3.72 17.46
C ASP A 196 -2.43 -5.21 17.10
N PHE A 197 -1.34 -5.55 16.41
CA PHE A 197 -1.00 -6.93 16.07
C PHE A 197 -0.27 -7.66 17.19
N ALA A 198 0.45 -6.97 18.08
CA ALA A 198 1.19 -7.61 19.16
C ALA A 198 0.30 -8.52 20.05
N PRO A 199 -0.89 -8.09 20.52
CA PRO A 199 -1.79 -8.96 21.28
C PRO A 199 -2.30 -10.17 20.48
N VAL A 200 -2.49 -10.02 19.17
CA VAL A 200 -2.94 -11.12 18.30
C VAL A 200 -1.81 -12.12 18.09
N ARG A 201 -0.62 -11.62 17.78
CA ARG A 201 0.60 -12.41 17.54
C ARG A 201 0.96 -13.30 18.71
N TYR A 202 0.85 -12.76 19.92
CA TYR A 202 1.25 -13.45 21.15
C TYR A 202 0.05 -13.99 21.95
N GLY A 203 -1.15 -14.00 21.37
CA GLY A 203 -2.35 -14.48 22.08
C GLY A 203 -2.24 -15.94 22.54
N ALA A 204 -1.55 -16.78 21.77
CA ALA A 204 -1.26 -18.17 22.14
C ALA A 204 -0.14 -18.31 23.19
N ASP A 205 0.61 -17.22 23.45
CA ASP A 205 1.72 -17.15 24.39
C ASP A 205 1.39 -16.35 25.66
N ASP A 206 0.18 -15.78 25.76
CA ASP A 206 -0.18 -14.82 26.81
C ASP A 206 -0.08 -15.45 28.22
N ASP A 207 -0.37 -16.73 28.37
CA ASP A 207 -0.17 -17.47 29.63
C ASP A 207 1.32 -17.49 30.06
N TRP A 208 2.24 -17.67 29.10
CA TRP A 208 3.67 -17.59 29.37
C TRP A 208 4.07 -16.15 29.72
N ILE A 209 3.55 -15.16 29.00
CA ILE A 209 3.88 -13.75 29.20
C ILE A 209 3.39 -13.28 30.57
N VAL A 210 2.12 -13.52 30.94
CA VAL A 210 1.57 -13.16 32.25
C VAL A 210 2.38 -13.80 33.38
N LYS A 211 2.76 -15.07 33.24
CA LYS A 211 3.54 -15.79 34.25
C LYS A 211 4.94 -15.21 34.47
N ASN A 212 5.60 -14.75 33.40
CA ASN A 212 7.01 -14.33 33.45
C ASN A 212 7.20 -12.81 33.53
N MET A 213 6.24 -12.04 33.03
CA MET A 213 6.31 -10.58 32.88
C MET A 213 5.28 -9.83 33.74
N GLU A 214 4.33 -10.55 34.34
CA GLU A 214 3.29 -10.01 35.25
C GLU A 214 2.25 -9.10 34.58
N PHE A 215 2.19 -9.09 33.24
CA PHE A 215 1.17 -8.41 32.44
C PHE A 215 0.80 -9.23 31.21
N SER A 216 -0.37 -8.94 30.62
CA SER A 216 -0.79 -9.48 29.31
C SER A 216 -0.35 -8.59 28.15
N MET A 217 -0.23 -9.15 26.95
CA MET A 217 0.09 -8.34 25.76
C MET A 217 -1.00 -7.34 25.41
N LYS A 218 -2.26 -7.63 25.80
CA LYS A 218 -3.35 -6.68 25.69
C LYS A 218 -3.14 -5.44 26.58
N GLU A 219 -2.72 -5.63 27.83
CA GLU A 219 -2.38 -4.52 28.72
C GLU A 219 -1.19 -3.72 28.20
N ALA A 220 -0.15 -4.41 27.73
CA ALA A 220 1.02 -3.77 27.14
C ALA A 220 0.67 -2.88 25.93
N ALA A 221 -0.21 -3.34 25.02
CA ALA A 221 -0.69 -2.55 23.90
C ALA A 221 -1.52 -1.33 24.32
N ILE A 222 -2.36 -1.46 25.35
CA ILE A 222 -3.14 -0.34 25.91
C ILE A 222 -2.20 0.70 26.54
N ILE A 223 -1.19 0.25 27.30
CA ILE A 223 -0.20 1.12 27.94
C ILE A 223 0.67 1.83 26.91
N ALA A 224 1.12 1.14 25.87
CA ALA A 224 1.86 1.77 24.78
C ALA A 224 0.99 2.83 24.06
N ARG A 225 -0.31 2.55 23.82
CA ARG A 225 -1.25 3.56 23.31
C ARG A 225 -1.32 4.80 24.20
N ALA A 226 -1.41 4.58 25.51
CA ALA A 226 -1.45 5.65 26.49
C ALA A 226 -0.17 6.48 26.51
N VAL A 227 1.01 5.87 26.34
CA VAL A 227 2.28 6.60 26.20
C VAL A 227 2.24 7.58 25.02
N ALA A 228 1.86 7.12 23.82
CA ALA A 228 1.75 7.98 22.65
C ALA A 228 0.76 9.13 22.89
N ARG A 229 -0.42 8.81 23.41
CA ARG A 229 -1.46 9.79 23.71
C ARG A 229 -1.02 10.81 24.76
N THR A 230 -0.30 10.40 25.80
CA THR A 230 0.24 11.32 26.81
C THR A 230 1.25 12.28 26.19
N ILE A 231 2.11 11.81 25.28
CA ILE A 231 3.04 12.68 24.53
C ILE A 231 2.25 13.69 23.67
N ASP A 232 1.23 13.26 22.94
CA ASP A 232 0.39 14.14 22.11
C ASP A 232 -0.35 15.20 22.95
N GLU A 233 -0.89 14.81 24.10
CA GLU A 233 -1.57 15.71 25.04
C GLU A 233 -0.58 16.73 25.64
N GLN A 234 0.64 16.30 25.99
CA GLN A 234 1.70 17.18 26.48
C GLN A 234 2.18 18.16 25.39
N ALA A 235 2.35 17.68 24.15
CA ALA A 235 2.73 18.49 22.99
C ALA A 235 1.66 19.56 22.70
N SER A 236 0.39 19.16 22.70
CA SER A 236 -0.74 20.06 22.51
C SER A 236 -0.80 21.15 23.60
N ALA A 237 -0.59 20.77 24.85
CA ALA A 237 -0.54 21.70 25.97
C ALA A 237 0.68 22.65 25.93
N ALA A 238 1.84 22.18 25.46
CA ALA A 238 3.01 23.01 25.22
C ALA A 238 2.75 24.02 24.09
N ASN A 239 2.22 23.56 22.96
CA ASN A 239 1.87 24.41 21.82
C ASN A 239 0.82 25.49 22.18
N ALA A 240 -0.20 25.13 22.97
CA ALA A 240 -1.20 26.07 23.45
C ALA A 240 -0.60 27.18 24.32
N ARG A 241 0.35 26.84 25.22
CA ARG A 241 1.08 27.82 26.03
C ARG A 241 1.96 28.72 25.17
N ALA A 242 2.57 28.16 24.13
CA ALA A 242 3.38 28.87 23.16
C ALA A 242 2.56 29.68 22.13
N ARG A 243 1.22 29.61 22.18
CA ARG A 243 0.28 30.29 21.25
C ARG A 243 0.52 29.94 19.78
N GLY A 244 0.84 28.68 19.50
CA GLY A 244 1.10 28.20 18.13
C GLY A 244 2.52 28.49 17.61
N ASP A 245 3.37 29.12 18.41
CA ASP A 245 4.75 29.41 18.05
C ASP A 245 5.69 28.36 18.67
N PHE A 246 5.97 27.29 17.91
CA PHE A 246 6.77 26.16 18.40
C PHE A 246 8.17 26.55 18.86
N GLU A 247 8.74 27.66 18.36
CA GLU A 247 10.04 28.18 18.79
C GLU A 247 10.02 28.71 20.23
N LYS A 248 8.83 28.97 20.79
CA LYS A 248 8.64 29.44 22.17
C LYS A 248 8.43 28.31 23.19
N ILE A 249 8.55 27.05 22.79
CA ILE A 249 8.48 25.92 23.72
C ILE A 249 9.82 25.82 24.45
N GLU A 250 9.84 26.24 25.72
CA GLU A 250 11.07 26.35 26.52
C GLU A 250 11.76 24.98 26.77
N SER A 251 10.99 23.92 27.09
CA SER A 251 11.53 22.58 27.40
C SER A 251 10.84 21.49 26.56
N PRO A 252 11.29 21.23 25.32
CA PRO A 252 10.75 20.16 24.48
C PRO A 252 10.88 18.77 25.13
N LEU A 253 11.90 18.54 25.97
CA LEU A 253 12.12 17.26 26.64
C LEU A 253 10.93 16.85 27.52
N ASP A 254 10.24 17.81 28.13
CA ASP A 254 9.13 17.51 29.04
C ASP A 254 7.90 16.97 28.30
N ILE A 255 7.77 17.21 26.99
CA ILE A 255 6.73 16.62 26.13
C ILE A 255 6.90 15.09 26.01
N PHE A 256 8.13 14.60 26.17
CA PHE A 256 8.46 13.18 26.07
C PHE A 256 8.59 12.52 27.45
N THR A 257 8.32 13.25 28.53
CA THR A 257 8.60 12.82 29.91
C THR A 257 7.32 12.60 30.73
N PHE A 258 7.13 11.38 31.23
CA PHE A 258 5.93 11.00 32.00
C PHE A 258 6.26 10.06 33.17
N SER A 259 5.35 9.91 34.12
CA SER A 259 5.41 8.89 35.18
C SER A 259 4.48 7.72 34.89
N ALA A 260 4.68 6.58 35.55
CA ALA A 260 3.74 5.45 35.47
C ALA A 260 2.32 5.86 35.93
N ALA A 261 2.20 6.81 36.86
CA ALA A 261 0.91 7.35 37.29
C ALA A 261 0.20 8.17 36.19
N ASP A 262 0.95 8.98 35.44
CA ASP A 262 0.43 9.72 34.28
C ASP A 262 -0.17 8.72 33.25
N ILE A 263 0.57 7.66 32.95
CA ILE A 263 0.14 6.61 32.03
C ILE A 263 -1.04 5.82 32.58
N ALA A 264 -1.07 5.50 33.87
CA ALA A 264 -2.19 4.80 34.51
C ALA A 264 -3.52 5.55 34.37
N MET A 265 -3.48 6.89 34.51
CA MET A 265 -4.67 7.74 34.31
C MET A 265 -5.18 7.67 32.87
N THR A 266 -4.28 7.79 31.88
CA THR A 266 -4.64 7.76 30.46
C THR A 266 -5.08 6.37 30.00
N ALA A 267 -4.38 5.32 30.44
CA ALA A 267 -4.63 3.92 30.10
C ALA A 267 -5.87 3.35 30.82
N LYS A 268 -6.23 3.90 31.99
CA LYS A 268 -7.21 3.33 32.92
C LYS A 268 -6.82 1.90 33.36
N VAL A 269 -5.52 1.72 33.61
CA VAL A 269 -4.89 0.48 34.08
C VAL A 269 -4.17 0.77 35.40
N PRO A 270 -4.07 -0.18 36.35
CA PRO A 270 -3.34 0.06 37.61
C PRO A 270 -1.89 0.50 37.38
N ALA A 271 -1.43 1.47 38.16
CA ALA A 271 -0.08 2.03 38.01
C ALA A 271 1.05 1.00 38.18
N GLU A 272 0.83 -0.04 38.97
CA GLU A 272 1.75 -1.17 39.11
C GLU A 272 1.98 -1.91 37.79
N VAL A 273 0.91 -2.18 37.04
CA VAL A 273 0.99 -2.82 35.71
C VAL A 273 1.65 -1.89 34.70
N CYS A 274 1.36 -0.59 34.76
CA CYS A 274 2.06 0.41 33.94
C CYS A 274 3.57 0.39 34.21
N GLU A 275 3.99 0.34 35.47
CA GLU A 275 5.39 0.25 35.86
C GLU A 275 6.05 -1.05 35.36
N GLN A 276 5.36 -2.19 35.48
CA GLN A 276 5.85 -3.49 34.96
C GLN A 276 6.10 -3.44 33.45
N VAL A 277 5.12 -2.93 32.68
CA VAL A 277 5.26 -2.79 31.22
C VAL A 277 6.38 -1.82 30.87
N LEU A 278 6.40 -0.60 31.43
CA LEU A 278 7.43 0.39 31.13
C LEU A 278 8.83 -0.13 31.48
N ARG A 279 8.95 -0.87 32.59
CA ARG A 279 10.20 -1.52 32.99
C ARG A 279 10.64 -2.63 32.02
N ALA A 280 9.72 -3.44 31.50
CA ALA A 280 10.03 -4.51 30.56
C ALA A 280 10.66 -4.00 29.25
N PHE A 281 10.33 -2.76 28.85
CA PHE A 281 10.89 -2.09 27.67
C PHE A 281 11.96 -1.03 28.00
N SER A 282 12.37 -0.95 29.27
CA SER A 282 13.33 0.06 29.73
C SER A 282 14.77 -0.26 29.35
N TYR A 283 15.47 0.74 28.83
CA TYR A 283 16.91 0.70 28.69
C TYR A 283 17.59 0.38 30.04
N PRO A 284 18.50 -0.60 30.11
CA PRO A 284 19.08 -1.04 31.38
C PRO A 284 19.92 0.04 32.06
N VAL A 285 19.73 0.22 33.37
CA VAL A 285 20.55 1.13 34.16
C VAL A 285 21.99 0.62 34.23
N GLY A 286 22.95 1.48 33.87
CA GLY A 286 24.38 1.16 33.89
C GLY A 286 24.90 0.47 32.62
N ASP A 287 24.04 0.22 31.63
CA ASP A 287 24.49 -0.17 30.28
C ASP A 287 24.90 1.10 29.52
N PHE A 288 26.10 1.11 28.93
CA PHE A 288 26.62 2.23 28.14
C PHE A 288 26.71 1.93 26.64
N ASN A 289 25.85 1.04 26.15
CA ASN A 289 25.70 0.73 24.73
C ASN A 289 27.05 0.49 24.04
N GLU A 290 27.95 -0.23 24.72
CA GLU A 290 29.36 -0.37 24.31
C GLU A 290 29.48 -1.07 22.94
N GLN A 291 28.52 -1.95 22.63
CA GLN A 291 28.42 -2.67 21.36
C GLN A 291 28.08 -1.76 20.16
N PHE A 292 27.57 -0.55 20.41
CA PHE A 292 27.20 0.40 19.36
C PHE A 292 28.42 1.20 18.90
N VAL A 293 29.19 0.63 17.97
CA VAL A 293 30.47 1.16 17.48
C VAL A 293 30.41 1.74 16.06
N LYS A 294 29.34 1.45 15.32
CA LYS A 294 29.03 1.93 13.95
C LYS A 294 27.51 2.05 13.77
N VAL A 295 27.06 2.77 12.75
CA VAL A 295 25.64 2.99 12.44
C VAL A 295 24.81 1.71 12.28
N ASP A 296 25.42 0.60 11.84
CA ASP A 296 24.80 -0.71 11.59
C ASP A 296 25.12 -1.75 12.69
N SER A 297 25.83 -1.33 13.74
CA SER A 297 26.08 -2.18 14.90
C SER A 297 24.88 -2.21 15.85
N ARG A 298 24.86 -3.17 16.78
CA ARG A 298 23.74 -3.32 17.71
C ARG A 298 23.61 -2.08 18.59
N ASN A 299 22.46 -1.42 18.49
CA ASN A 299 22.07 -0.30 19.33
C ASN A 299 21.03 -0.77 20.37
N THR A 300 21.44 -0.90 21.63
CA THR A 300 20.55 -1.34 22.71
C THR A 300 19.42 -0.33 22.96
N ALA A 301 19.65 0.97 22.76
CA ALA A 301 18.60 1.98 22.95
C ALA A 301 17.46 1.84 21.93
N ALA A 302 17.75 1.39 20.71
CA ALA A 302 16.72 1.17 19.68
C ALA A 302 15.83 -0.05 19.98
N ILE A 303 16.34 -1.05 20.71
CA ILE A 303 15.57 -2.25 21.09
C ILE A 303 14.94 -2.16 22.49
N MET A 304 15.27 -1.13 23.26
CA MET A 304 14.74 -0.84 24.60
C MET A 304 14.54 0.68 24.74
N PRO A 305 13.54 1.26 24.05
CA PRO A 305 13.45 2.71 23.82
C PRO A 305 12.93 3.51 25.01
N VAL A 306 12.51 2.85 26.10
CA VAL A 306 12.03 3.53 27.31
C VAL A 306 13.21 3.90 28.20
N LEU A 307 13.49 5.19 28.35
CA LEU A 307 14.64 5.69 29.11
C LEU A 307 14.21 6.15 30.50
N ARG A 308 15.11 6.04 31.50
CA ARG A 308 14.82 6.47 32.89
C ARG A 308 15.40 7.85 33.20
N ARG A 309 14.57 8.73 33.77
CA ARG A 309 14.93 10.06 34.31
C ARG A 309 14.44 10.15 35.76
N GLY A 310 15.24 9.61 36.70
CA GLY A 310 14.81 9.46 38.10
C GLY A 310 13.65 8.47 38.22
N GLU A 311 12.53 8.91 38.81
CA GLU A 311 11.27 8.14 38.91
C GLU A 311 10.35 8.32 37.68
N ARG A 312 10.80 9.07 36.67
CA ARG A 312 10.07 9.31 35.42
C ARG A 312 10.70 8.54 34.26
N TYR A 313 9.94 8.44 33.18
CA TYR A 313 10.32 7.81 31.93
C TYR A 313 10.39 8.84 30.81
N VAL A 314 11.25 8.56 29.84
CA VAL A 314 11.38 9.33 28.59
C VAL A 314 11.21 8.39 27.41
N VAL A 315 10.32 8.74 26.47
CA VAL A 315 10.15 8.05 25.18
C VAL A 315 10.10 9.11 24.10
N PHE A 316 11.13 9.18 23.27
CA PHE A 316 11.25 10.19 22.21
C PHE A 316 10.35 9.93 21.01
N ASN A 317 10.01 8.67 20.77
CA ASN A 317 9.22 8.25 19.64
C ASN A 317 8.37 7.03 20.01
N SER A 318 7.05 7.18 19.93
CA SER A 318 6.11 6.11 20.26
C SER A 318 6.16 4.96 19.27
N VAL A 319 6.59 5.21 18.02
CA VAL A 319 6.72 4.17 17.00
C VAL A 319 7.78 3.14 17.37
N ASP A 320 8.92 3.57 17.93
CA ASP A 320 9.98 2.65 18.39
C ASP A 320 9.44 1.75 19.53
N LEU A 321 8.64 2.30 20.46
CA LEU A 321 7.99 1.50 21.49
C LEU A 321 7.00 0.49 20.90
N TYR A 322 6.22 0.87 19.88
CA TYR A 322 5.28 -0.04 19.24
C TYR A 322 5.99 -1.17 18.49
N GLU A 323 7.04 -0.85 17.75
CA GLU A 323 7.83 -1.87 17.04
C GLU A 323 8.47 -2.85 18.02
N VAL A 324 9.06 -2.36 19.10
CA VAL A 324 9.66 -3.23 20.12
C VAL A 324 8.59 -4.05 20.86
N LEU A 325 7.41 -3.49 21.12
CA LEU A 325 6.26 -4.23 21.65
C LEU A 325 5.88 -5.42 20.74
N TYR A 326 5.95 -5.23 19.42
CA TYR A 326 5.68 -6.30 18.43
C TYR A 326 6.80 -7.34 18.35
N GLN A 327 8.07 -6.95 18.53
CA GLN A 327 9.22 -7.82 18.31
C GLN A 327 9.79 -8.49 19.57
N ALA A 328 9.93 -7.75 20.67
CA ALA A 328 10.66 -8.18 21.86
C ALA A 328 10.12 -9.43 22.55
N PRO A 329 8.79 -9.64 22.69
CA PRO A 329 8.27 -10.81 23.42
C PRO A 329 8.74 -12.14 22.85
N TYR A 330 8.89 -12.24 21.52
CA TYR A 330 9.48 -13.43 20.90
C TYR A 330 10.88 -13.72 21.42
N PHE A 331 11.74 -12.71 21.56
CA PHE A 331 13.10 -12.88 22.05
C PHE A 331 13.18 -13.23 23.54
N TRP A 332 12.22 -12.76 24.35
CA TRP A 332 12.11 -13.18 25.76
C TRP A 332 11.84 -14.67 25.84
N MET A 333 10.87 -15.16 25.04
CA MET A 333 10.52 -16.58 24.96
C MET A 333 11.63 -17.43 24.36
N LEU A 334 12.41 -16.91 23.41
CA LEU A 334 13.59 -17.61 22.89
C LEU A 334 14.67 -17.85 23.98
N GLY A 335 14.71 -17.00 25.01
CA GLY A 335 15.57 -17.15 26.17
C GLY A 335 15.16 -18.35 27.06
N ASP A 336 13.88 -18.71 27.05
CA ASP A 336 13.37 -19.92 27.70
C ASP A 336 13.55 -21.13 26.76
N LYS A 337 14.60 -21.90 27.02
CA LYS A 337 14.94 -23.09 26.22
C LYS A 337 13.80 -24.12 26.17
N ALA A 338 12.96 -24.22 27.20
CA ALA A 338 11.87 -25.18 27.24
C ALA A 338 10.67 -24.72 26.41
N TYR A 339 10.44 -23.42 26.33
CA TYR A 339 9.30 -22.83 25.60
C TYR A 339 9.63 -22.45 24.14
N ARG A 340 10.92 -22.37 23.80
CA ARG A 340 11.41 -21.99 22.46
C ARG A 340 10.70 -22.67 21.28
N PRO A 341 10.44 -24.00 21.27
CA PRO A 341 9.74 -24.64 20.15
C PRO A 341 8.30 -24.14 20.02
N THR A 342 7.58 -24.03 21.14
CA THR A 342 6.21 -23.52 21.18
C THR A 342 6.12 -22.09 20.63
N ALA A 343 7.03 -21.20 21.05
CA ALA A 343 7.06 -19.82 20.56
C ALA A 343 7.37 -19.74 19.04
N ALA A 344 8.18 -20.65 18.50
CA ALA A 344 8.45 -20.72 17.06
C ALA A 344 7.22 -21.19 16.28
N ASP A 345 6.53 -22.23 16.75
CA ASP A 345 5.31 -22.76 16.15
C ASP A 345 4.18 -21.73 16.18
N ASN A 346 3.97 -21.07 17.32
CA ASN A 346 2.97 -20.01 17.49
C ASN A 346 3.20 -18.83 16.56
N ARG A 347 4.47 -18.42 16.35
CA ARG A 347 4.81 -17.35 15.39
C ARG A 347 4.48 -17.72 13.94
N GLY A 348 4.75 -18.97 13.53
CA GLY A 348 4.37 -19.47 12.21
C GLY A 348 2.86 -19.43 12.03
N LYS A 349 2.14 -20.05 12.96
CA LYS A 349 0.69 -20.12 12.99
C LYS A 349 0.01 -18.74 12.95
N PHE A 350 0.52 -17.77 13.70
CA PHE A 350 0.04 -16.39 13.64
C PHE A 350 0.05 -15.85 12.21
N THR A 351 1.12 -16.08 11.45
CA THR A 351 1.28 -15.49 10.12
C THR A 351 0.24 -16.07 9.15
N GLU A 352 0.03 -17.39 9.20
CA GLU A 352 -0.96 -18.10 8.40
C GLU A 352 -2.40 -17.68 8.76
N GLU A 353 -2.73 -17.69 10.05
CA GLU A 353 -4.07 -17.33 10.55
C GLU A 353 -4.40 -15.85 10.30
N PHE A 354 -3.43 -14.96 10.49
CA PHE A 354 -3.58 -13.54 10.19
C PHE A 354 -3.88 -13.30 8.70
N ALA A 355 -3.13 -13.98 7.81
CA ALA A 355 -3.34 -13.89 6.37
C ALA A 355 -4.73 -14.39 5.97
N GLN A 356 -5.13 -15.53 6.54
CA GLN A 356 -6.45 -16.11 6.32
C GLN A 356 -7.56 -15.18 6.80
N GLU A 357 -7.43 -14.56 7.97
CA GLU A 357 -8.43 -13.64 8.51
C GLU A 357 -8.59 -12.41 7.61
N ARG A 358 -7.48 -11.81 7.16
CA ARG A 358 -7.48 -10.64 6.27
C ARG A 358 -8.05 -10.96 4.90
N LEU A 359 -7.71 -12.12 4.32
CA LEU A 359 -8.31 -12.52 3.04
C LEU A 359 -9.78 -12.93 3.20
N ALA A 360 -10.16 -13.56 4.31
CA ALA A 360 -11.54 -13.93 4.58
C ALA A 360 -12.45 -12.71 4.82
N SER A 361 -11.93 -11.59 5.34
CA SER A 361 -12.71 -10.35 5.47
C SER A 361 -13.09 -9.75 4.11
N VAL A 362 -12.27 -9.98 3.07
CA VAL A 362 -12.51 -9.53 1.70
C VAL A 362 -13.34 -10.54 0.90
N PHE A 363 -12.90 -11.80 0.87
CA PHE A 363 -13.45 -12.83 -0.02
C PHE A 363 -14.55 -13.70 0.61
N GLY A 364 -14.66 -13.64 1.94
CA GLY A 364 -15.56 -14.46 2.74
C GLY A 364 -14.94 -15.80 3.13
N VAL A 365 -15.21 -16.25 4.37
CA VAL A 365 -14.72 -17.53 4.93
C VAL A 365 -14.90 -18.74 4.00
N PRO A 366 -16.04 -18.93 3.29
CA PRO A 366 -16.21 -20.10 2.42
C PRO A 366 -15.26 -20.16 1.23
N ARG A 367 -14.66 -19.03 0.86
CA ARG A 367 -13.76 -18.89 -0.29
C ARG A 367 -12.28 -18.82 0.10
N THR A 368 -11.99 -18.74 1.40
CA THR A 368 -10.63 -18.58 1.93
C THR A 368 -10.30 -19.79 2.81
N LEU A 369 -9.43 -20.66 2.30
CA LEU A 369 -9.11 -21.95 2.88
C LEU A 369 -7.69 -21.91 3.46
N LEU A 370 -7.53 -22.46 4.66
CA LEU A 370 -6.25 -22.54 5.38
C LEU A 370 -5.63 -23.94 5.18
N ASN A 371 -4.31 -23.99 4.98
CA ASN A 371 -3.46 -25.19 4.98
C ASN A 371 -4.01 -26.30 4.06
N VAL A 372 -4.22 -25.94 2.78
CA VAL A 372 -4.76 -26.83 1.76
C VAL A 372 -3.67 -27.74 1.22
N LYS A 373 -3.86 -29.05 1.34
CA LYS A 373 -2.94 -30.07 0.83
C LYS A 373 -3.27 -30.44 -0.60
N LEU A 374 -2.25 -30.48 -1.45
CA LEU A 374 -2.32 -30.90 -2.85
C LEU A 374 -1.86 -32.35 -2.91
N MET A 375 -2.81 -33.27 -3.09
CA MET A 375 -2.57 -34.70 -3.08
C MET A 375 -2.41 -35.22 -4.51
N ARG A 376 -1.28 -35.87 -4.79
CA ARG A 376 -1.09 -36.71 -5.98
C ARG A 376 -1.30 -38.16 -5.55
N SER A 377 -2.48 -38.71 -5.85
CA SER A 377 -2.91 -40.00 -5.31
C SER A 377 -2.94 -39.99 -3.77
N THR A 378 -1.99 -40.65 -3.11
CA THR A 378 -1.87 -40.76 -1.65
C THR A 378 -0.72 -39.92 -1.06
N VAL A 379 0.07 -39.27 -1.91
CA VAL A 379 1.24 -38.47 -1.51
C VAL A 379 0.87 -36.99 -1.50
N VAL A 380 1.27 -36.28 -0.44
CA VAL A 380 1.22 -34.81 -0.41
C VAL A 380 2.29 -34.29 -1.36
N ALA A 381 1.87 -33.69 -2.47
CA ALA A 381 2.75 -33.11 -3.48
C ALA A 381 3.10 -31.65 -3.16
N GLY A 382 2.25 -30.94 -2.41
CA GLY A 382 2.46 -29.58 -1.96
C GLY A 382 1.42 -29.16 -0.93
N GLU A 383 1.66 -28.02 -0.29
CA GLU A 383 0.76 -27.41 0.69
C GLU A 383 0.69 -25.90 0.42
N ILE A 384 -0.53 -25.38 0.43
CA ILE A 384 -0.83 -23.94 0.31
C ILE A 384 -1.30 -23.45 1.67
N ASP A 385 -0.57 -22.51 2.26
CA ASP A 385 -0.91 -21.93 3.56
C ASP A 385 -2.27 -21.24 3.51
N VAL A 386 -2.52 -20.36 2.51
CA VAL A 386 -3.85 -19.80 2.27
C VAL A 386 -4.23 -19.84 0.80
N LEU A 387 -5.34 -20.51 0.49
CA LEU A 387 -5.94 -20.58 -0.84
C LEU A 387 -7.24 -19.77 -0.87
N VAL A 388 -7.29 -18.75 -1.72
CA VAL A 388 -8.54 -18.05 -2.06
C VAL A 388 -9.02 -18.50 -3.42
N VAL A 389 -10.31 -18.79 -3.56
CA VAL A 389 -10.96 -19.03 -4.86
C VAL A 389 -12.13 -18.07 -5.05
N PHE A 390 -12.04 -17.20 -6.06
CA PHE A 390 -13.08 -16.24 -6.40
C PHE A 390 -13.41 -16.33 -7.89
N SER A 391 -14.57 -16.91 -8.20
CA SER A 391 -14.96 -17.22 -9.59
C SER A 391 -13.91 -18.14 -10.25
N LYS A 392 -13.25 -17.69 -11.32
CA LYS A 392 -12.16 -18.40 -11.99
C LYS A 392 -10.76 -17.89 -11.61
N LEU A 393 -10.65 -17.14 -10.51
CA LEU A 393 -9.38 -16.60 -10.03
C LEU A 393 -9.00 -17.27 -8.73
N ALA A 394 -7.70 -17.48 -8.53
CA ALA A 394 -7.17 -17.97 -7.27
C ALA A 394 -6.04 -17.10 -6.74
N ILE A 395 -5.92 -17.03 -5.42
CA ILE A 395 -4.74 -16.53 -4.73
C ILE A 395 -4.11 -17.70 -4.00
N VAL A 396 -2.83 -17.95 -4.29
CA VAL A 396 -1.98 -18.90 -3.57
C VAL A 396 -1.03 -18.06 -2.72
N LEU A 397 -1.22 -18.08 -1.41
CA LEU A 397 -0.37 -17.36 -0.47
C LEU A 397 0.47 -18.35 0.33
N GLN A 398 1.77 -18.07 0.41
CA GLN A 398 2.74 -18.77 1.25
C GLN A 398 3.31 -17.81 2.28
N ALA A 399 3.25 -18.18 3.56
CA ALA A 399 3.63 -17.36 4.70
C ALA A 399 4.98 -17.80 5.27
N LYS A 400 5.85 -16.84 5.61
CA LYS A 400 7.12 -17.08 6.29
C LYS A 400 7.33 -16.06 7.40
N SER A 401 8.00 -16.49 8.46
CA SER A 401 8.26 -15.68 9.66
C SER A 401 9.75 -15.39 9.89
N LYS A 402 10.57 -15.47 8.84
CA LYS A 402 12.02 -15.22 8.89
C LYS A 402 12.34 -13.73 8.74
N GLN A 403 13.29 -13.23 9.54
CA GLN A 403 13.82 -11.86 9.46
C GLN A 403 15.29 -11.85 9.00
N LEU A 404 15.75 -10.70 8.51
CA LEU A 404 17.18 -10.42 8.25
C LEU A 404 18.02 -10.55 9.53
N THR A 405 19.19 -11.17 9.39
CA THR A 405 20.20 -11.24 10.45
C THR A 405 20.98 -9.92 10.59
N ALA A 406 21.66 -9.76 11.73
CA ALA A 406 22.50 -8.58 11.98
C ALA A 406 23.60 -8.41 10.92
N ALA A 407 24.21 -9.51 10.45
CA ALA A 407 25.23 -9.44 9.40
C ALA A 407 24.66 -8.98 8.06
N ALA A 408 23.43 -9.37 7.70
CA ALA A 408 22.77 -8.87 6.49
C ALA A 408 22.48 -7.37 6.57
N ARG A 409 22.03 -6.86 7.74
CA ARG A 409 21.82 -5.41 7.96
C ARG A 409 23.09 -4.58 7.83
N GLN A 410 24.26 -5.19 8.01
CA GLN A 410 25.59 -4.55 7.83
C GLN A 410 26.08 -4.56 6.38
N GLY A 411 25.23 -4.92 5.41
CA GLY A 411 25.59 -4.94 3.99
C GLY A 411 26.37 -6.19 3.56
N ASN A 412 26.38 -7.27 4.37
CA ASN A 412 26.98 -8.53 3.96
C ASN A 412 26.12 -9.21 2.88
N GLU A 413 26.50 -9.01 1.63
CA GLU A 413 25.79 -9.48 0.43
C GLU A 413 25.42 -10.97 0.49
N LYS A 414 26.36 -11.83 0.85
CA LYS A 414 26.09 -13.28 0.95
C LYS A 414 25.04 -13.60 2.00
N GLN A 415 25.07 -12.90 3.13
CA GLN A 415 24.08 -13.11 4.18
C GLN A 415 22.73 -12.52 3.81
N ILE A 416 22.70 -11.39 3.09
CA ILE A 416 21.46 -10.81 2.53
C ILE A 416 20.80 -11.82 1.60
N GLU A 417 21.54 -12.41 0.65
CA GLU A 417 20.99 -13.43 -0.26
C GLU A 417 20.46 -14.66 0.49
N VAL A 418 21.20 -15.17 1.48
CA VAL A 418 20.77 -16.33 2.28
C VAL A 418 19.51 -16.03 3.10
N ASP A 419 19.46 -14.86 3.74
CA ASP A 419 18.31 -14.47 4.55
C ASP A 419 17.08 -14.18 3.67
N PHE A 420 17.27 -13.54 2.50
CA PHE A 420 16.22 -13.33 1.52
C PHE A 420 15.70 -14.65 0.97
N ALA A 421 16.58 -15.60 0.67
CA ALA A 421 16.17 -16.91 0.18
C ALA A 421 15.24 -17.61 1.18
N ALA A 422 15.66 -17.65 2.45
CA ALA A 422 14.89 -18.27 3.53
C ALA A 422 13.58 -17.54 3.88
N ALA A 423 13.52 -16.23 3.65
CA ALA A 423 12.34 -15.41 3.97
C ALA A 423 11.34 -15.31 2.82
N VAL A 424 11.81 -15.35 1.57
CA VAL A 424 11.02 -14.99 0.39
C VAL A 424 11.16 -16.00 -0.74
N GLN A 425 12.37 -16.34 -1.18
CA GLN A 425 12.56 -17.22 -2.36
C GLN A 425 11.91 -18.60 -2.15
N ASP A 426 12.11 -19.23 -0.99
CA ASP A 426 11.52 -20.53 -0.69
C ASP A 426 9.98 -20.50 -0.74
N ALA A 427 9.36 -19.40 -0.29
CA ALA A 427 7.92 -19.20 -0.36
C ALA A 427 7.44 -18.99 -1.80
N CYS A 428 8.22 -18.28 -2.60
CA CYS A 428 7.96 -18.07 -4.01
C CYS A 428 7.98 -19.38 -4.79
N ASP A 429 9.03 -20.18 -4.63
CA ASP A 429 9.17 -21.47 -5.31
C ASP A 429 8.02 -22.41 -4.92
N GLN A 430 7.73 -22.53 -3.62
CA GLN A 430 6.59 -23.31 -3.12
C GLN A 430 5.25 -22.82 -3.67
N GLY A 431 5.05 -21.51 -3.73
CA GLY A 431 3.83 -20.88 -4.24
C GLY A 431 3.63 -21.11 -5.74
N MET A 432 4.70 -20.99 -6.52
CA MET A 432 4.70 -21.23 -7.97
C MET A 432 4.43 -22.70 -8.30
N ASP A 433 5.08 -23.62 -7.60
CA ASP A 433 4.86 -25.07 -7.74
C ASP A 433 3.40 -25.43 -7.43
N CYS A 434 2.86 -24.92 -6.31
CA CYS A 434 1.47 -25.14 -5.94
C CYS A 434 0.50 -24.54 -6.97
N ALA A 435 0.78 -23.32 -7.46
CA ALA A 435 -0.04 -22.66 -8.48
C ALA A 435 -0.09 -23.46 -9.78
N GLN A 436 1.04 -24.02 -10.22
CA GLN A 436 1.09 -24.88 -11.40
C GLN A 436 0.28 -26.17 -11.20
N MET A 437 0.37 -26.78 -10.01
CA MET A 437 -0.38 -28.00 -9.68
C MET A 437 -1.90 -27.81 -9.66
N LEU A 438 -2.41 -26.59 -9.44
CA LEU A 438 -3.85 -26.30 -9.51
C LEU A 438 -4.46 -26.56 -10.89
N PHE A 439 -3.66 -26.59 -11.95
CA PHE A 439 -4.11 -26.89 -13.32
C PHE A 439 -4.04 -28.39 -13.68
N ASP A 440 -3.46 -29.22 -12.82
CA ASP A 440 -3.33 -30.66 -13.03
C ASP A 440 -4.57 -31.39 -12.50
N SER A 441 -5.31 -32.07 -13.39
CA SER A 441 -6.52 -32.82 -13.04
C SER A 441 -6.26 -34.07 -12.18
N SER A 442 -5.00 -34.48 -12.04
CA SER A 442 -4.61 -35.58 -11.14
C SER A 442 -4.38 -35.13 -9.69
N ILE A 443 -4.33 -33.81 -9.43
CA ILE A 443 -4.19 -33.25 -8.10
C ILE A 443 -5.55 -33.13 -7.42
N LYS A 444 -5.64 -33.62 -6.18
CA LYS A 444 -6.81 -33.44 -5.32
C LYS A 444 -6.51 -32.45 -4.21
N LEU A 445 -7.43 -31.54 -3.97
CA LEU A 445 -7.33 -30.57 -2.87
C LEU A 445 -7.97 -31.16 -1.61
N VAL A 446 -7.26 -31.10 -0.49
CA VAL A 446 -7.70 -31.65 0.79
C VAL A 446 -7.50 -30.62 1.89
N ALA A 447 -8.55 -30.32 2.65
CA ALA A 447 -8.50 -29.43 3.80
C ALA A 447 -7.78 -30.09 5.00
N PRO A 448 -7.35 -29.33 6.03
CA PRO A 448 -6.68 -29.89 7.21
C PRO A 448 -7.47 -30.97 7.95
N ASP A 449 -8.80 -30.87 7.92
CA ASP A 449 -9.74 -31.83 8.52
C ASP A 449 -9.90 -33.13 7.69
N GLY A 450 -9.20 -33.26 6.56
CA GLY A 450 -9.26 -34.40 5.65
C GLY A 450 -10.38 -34.33 4.62
N ARG A 451 -11.20 -33.28 4.63
CA ARG A 451 -12.28 -33.10 3.65
C ARG A 451 -11.70 -32.79 2.27
N THR A 452 -12.15 -33.53 1.26
CA THR A 452 -11.82 -33.22 -0.14
C THR A 452 -12.54 -31.95 -0.58
N ILE A 453 -11.80 -31.03 -1.19
CA ILE A 453 -12.29 -29.80 -1.78
C ILE A 453 -12.52 -30.05 -3.27
N GLU A 454 -13.68 -29.63 -3.78
CA GLU A 454 -13.99 -29.71 -5.21
C GLU A 454 -12.96 -28.91 -6.01
N GLN A 455 -12.43 -29.50 -7.09
CA GLN A 455 -11.41 -28.83 -7.90
C GLN A 455 -12.02 -27.62 -8.62
N PRO A 456 -11.58 -26.39 -8.32
CA PRO A 456 -12.14 -25.19 -8.92
C PRO A 456 -11.66 -25.05 -10.37
N ASN A 457 -12.53 -24.53 -11.25
CA ASN A 457 -12.14 -24.13 -12.60
C ASN A 457 -11.43 -22.77 -12.56
N ILE A 458 -10.10 -22.79 -12.40
CA ILE A 458 -9.27 -21.59 -12.29
C ILE A 458 -8.73 -21.22 -13.67
N GLU A 459 -8.84 -19.96 -14.09
CA GLU A 459 -8.24 -19.40 -15.30
C GLU A 459 -6.97 -18.60 -15.04
N LYS A 460 -6.82 -18.00 -13.85
CA LYS A 460 -5.62 -17.25 -13.45
C LYS A 460 -5.31 -17.40 -11.95
N VAL A 461 -4.04 -17.50 -11.61
CA VAL A 461 -3.54 -17.60 -10.23
C VAL A 461 -2.63 -16.40 -9.91
N PHE A 462 -2.83 -15.80 -8.74
CA PHE A 462 -1.92 -14.84 -8.13
C PHE A 462 -1.11 -15.54 -7.05
N VAL A 463 0.22 -15.44 -7.09
CA VAL A 463 1.10 -15.99 -6.05
C VAL A 463 1.55 -14.86 -5.13
N VAL A 464 1.37 -15.04 -3.82
CA VAL A 464 1.74 -14.07 -2.79
C VAL A 464 2.73 -14.71 -1.82
N CYS A 465 3.88 -14.08 -1.64
CA CYS A 465 4.86 -14.43 -0.61
C CYS A 465 4.68 -13.44 0.55
N LEU A 466 4.23 -13.93 1.70
CA LEU A 466 3.92 -13.11 2.86
C LEU A 466 4.98 -13.25 3.96
N VAL A 467 5.52 -12.12 4.42
CA VAL A 467 6.47 -12.08 5.55
C VAL A 467 5.79 -11.53 6.81
N ALA A 468 6.03 -12.18 7.95
CA ALA A 468 5.39 -11.85 9.24
C ALA A 468 5.88 -10.55 9.90
N ASP A 469 6.98 -9.99 9.44
CA ASP A 469 7.67 -8.88 10.10
C ASP A 469 8.12 -7.85 9.08
N HIS A 470 8.40 -6.64 9.57
CA HIS A 470 9.01 -5.60 8.76
C HIS A 470 10.36 -6.13 8.26
N TYR A 471 10.49 -6.18 6.94
CA TYR A 471 11.68 -6.62 6.26
C TYR A 471 12.29 -5.40 5.54
N PRO A 472 13.41 -4.85 6.04
CA PRO A 472 14.00 -3.64 5.49
C PRO A 472 14.30 -3.76 3.99
N ALA A 473 13.95 -2.71 3.23
CA ALA A 473 14.11 -2.65 1.78
C ALA A 473 13.51 -3.85 1.01
N LEU A 474 12.42 -4.46 1.50
CA LEU A 474 11.79 -5.65 0.89
C LEU A 474 11.47 -5.47 -0.59
N ALA A 475 10.90 -4.33 -0.99
CA ALA A 475 10.55 -4.06 -2.39
C ALA A 475 11.79 -4.02 -3.30
N ALA A 476 12.87 -3.38 -2.84
CA ALA A 476 14.14 -3.33 -3.56
C ALA A 476 14.80 -4.72 -3.65
N GLN A 477 14.86 -5.45 -2.53
CA GLN A 477 15.40 -6.81 -2.49
C GLN A 477 14.61 -7.77 -3.37
N ALA A 478 13.28 -7.72 -3.34
CA ALA A 478 12.44 -8.57 -4.19
C ALA A 478 12.68 -8.30 -5.67
N ARG A 479 12.76 -7.03 -6.07
CA ARG A 479 13.09 -6.66 -7.47
C ARG A 479 14.46 -7.20 -7.89
N GLN A 480 15.43 -7.22 -7.00
CA GLN A 480 16.81 -7.59 -7.30
C GLN A 480 17.05 -9.11 -7.27
N PHE A 481 16.55 -9.79 -6.24
CA PHE A 481 16.95 -11.16 -5.92
C PHE A 481 15.90 -12.21 -6.27
N LEU A 482 14.62 -11.84 -6.36
CA LEU A 482 13.54 -12.79 -6.61
C LEU A 482 13.69 -13.41 -8.00
N LYS A 483 13.74 -14.73 -8.06
CA LYS A 483 13.81 -15.50 -9.30
C LYS A 483 12.59 -16.41 -9.40
N PHE A 484 12.02 -16.52 -10.59
CA PHE A 484 10.95 -17.48 -10.86
C PHE A 484 10.86 -17.75 -12.35
N ASP A 485 10.40 -18.94 -12.71
CA ASP A 485 10.10 -19.27 -14.09
C ASP A 485 8.64 -18.90 -14.41
N PRO A 486 8.37 -18.15 -15.50
CA PRO A 486 7.01 -17.81 -15.87
C PRO A 486 6.16 -19.05 -16.20
N VAL A 487 5.03 -19.20 -15.51
CA VAL A 487 4.06 -20.27 -15.77
C VAL A 487 2.82 -19.66 -16.42
N ALA A 488 2.36 -20.25 -17.52
CA ALA A 488 1.15 -19.79 -18.19
C ALA A 488 -0.02 -19.74 -17.21
N ARG A 489 -0.78 -18.63 -17.22
CA ARG A 489 -1.93 -18.34 -16.32
C ARG A 489 -1.55 -18.10 -14.84
N VAL A 490 -0.28 -18.07 -14.50
CA VAL A 490 0.19 -17.64 -13.17
C VAL A 490 0.79 -16.24 -13.33
N ALA A 491 0.32 -15.30 -12.52
CA ALA A 491 0.88 -13.95 -12.48
C ALA A 491 2.28 -13.97 -11.83
N PRO A 492 3.17 -13.01 -12.17
CA PRO A 492 4.40 -12.80 -11.41
C PRO A 492 4.15 -12.77 -9.89
N PRO A 493 4.96 -13.45 -9.07
CA PRO A 493 4.79 -13.47 -7.62
C PRO A 493 4.89 -12.06 -7.02
N LEU A 494 4.02 -11.77 -6.06
CA LEU A 494 4.06 -10.55 -5.28
C LEU A 494 4.59 -10.84 -3.87
N VAL A 495 5.64 -10.13 -3.48
CA VAL A 495 6.22 -10.21 -2.13
C VAL A 495 5.64 -9.08 -1.30
N MET A 496 5.11 -9.39 -0.11
CA MET A 496 4.54 -8.41 0.81
C MET A 496 4.71 -8.85 2.26
N ASP A 497 4.49 -7.93 3.19
CA ASP A 497 4.41 -8.22 4.62
C ASP A 497 2.96 -8.20 5.12
N VAL A 498 2.76 -8.64 6.37
CA VAL A 498 1.45 -8.63 7.04
C VAL A 498 0.85 -7.23 7.15
N PHE A 499 1.67 -6.17 7.14
CA PHE A 499 1.23 -4.78 7.28
C PHE A 499 0.58 -4.27 6.00
N LEU A 500 1.18 -4.57 4.85
CA LEU A 500 0.56 -4.30 3.55
C LEU A 500 -0.72 -5.11 3.38
N LEU A 501 -0.72 -6.41 3.72
CA LEU A 501 -1.91 -7.24 3.58
C LEU A 501 -3.09 -6.71 4.41
N ASP A 502 -2.82 -6.23 5.63
CA ASP A 502 -3.81 -5.58 6.48
C ASP A 502 -4.37 -4.29 5.85
N ALA A 503 -3.51 -3.40 5.38
CA ALA A 503 -3.92 -2.17 4.70
C ALA A 503 -4.71 -2.46 3.41
N MET A 504 -4.29 -3.47 2.64
CA MET A 504 -5.00 -3.93 1.45
C MET A 504 -6.38 -4.49 1.79
N ALA A 505 -6.50 -5.35 2.79
CA ALA A 505 -7.78 -5.93 3.19
C ALA A 505 -8.76 -4.87 3.72
N GLU A 506 -8.25 -3.84 4.40
CA GLU A 506 -9.07 -2.75 4.93
C GLU A 506 -9.52 -1.75 3.86
N MET A 507 -8.61 -1.32 2.98
CA MET A 507 -8.91 -0.36 1.91
C MET A 507 -9.61 -0.99 0.71
N LEU A 508 -9.13 -2.16 0.28
CA LEU A 508 -9.66 -2.92 -0.86
C LEU A 508 -10.58 -4.05 -0.37
N SER A 509 -11.52 -3.71 0.52
CA SER A 509 -12.47 -4.65 1.15
C SER A 509 -13.44 -5.34 0.18
N SER A 510 -13.39 -5.02 -1.12
CA SER A 510 -14.11 -5.71 -2.18
C SER A 510 -13.18 -6.68 -2.92
N PRO A 511 -13.64 -7.93 -3.19
CA PRO A 511 -12.89 -8.87 -4.02
C PRO A 511 -12.44 -8.30 -5.36
N LEU A 512 -13.27 -7.50 -6.02
CA LEU A 512 -12.95 -6.92 -7.32
C LEU A 512 -11.86 -5.85 -7.21
N HIS A 513 -11.93 -4.99 -6.19
CA HIS A 513 -10.89 -3.99 -5.93
C HIS A 513 -9.56 -4.65 -5.56
N PHE A 514 -9.59 -5.66 -4.69
CA PHE A 514 -8.39 -6.40 -4.26
C PHE A 514 -7.72 -7.11 -5.44
N LEU A 515 -8.49 -7.86 -6.23
CA LEU A 515 -7.96 -8.58 -7.39
C LEU A 515 -7.52 -7.63 -8.51
N SER A 516 -8.21 -6.49 -8.70
CA SER A 516 -7.79 -5.46 -9.66
C SER A 516 -6.44 -4.83 -9.27
N TYR A 517 -6.18 -4.65 -7.98
CA TYR A 517 -4.86 -4.21 -7.51
C TYR A 517 -3.80 -5.26 -7.81
N LEU A 518 -4.01 -6.53 -7.42
CA LEU A 518 -3.07 -7.62 -7.68
C LEU A 518 -2.76 -7.74 -9.17
N ASP A 519 -3.78 -7.72 -10.02
CA ASP A 519 -3.65 -7.79 -11.47
C ASP A 519 -2.68 -6.74 -12.02
N ARG A 520 -2.86 -5.48 -11.61
CA ARG A 520 -2.04 -4.35 -12.08
C ARG A 520 -0.66 -4.36 -11.46
N ARG A 521 -0.56 -4.61 -10.15
CA ARG A 521 0.73 -4.64 -9.44
C ARG A 521 1.63 -5.73 -10.01
N CYS A 522 1.08 -6.90 -10.36
CA CYS A 522 1.83 -7.97 -11.01
C CYS A 522 2.17 -7.62 -12.47
N ALA A 523 1.27 -6.96 -13.22
CA ALA A 523 1.52 -6.57 -14.59
C ALA A 523 2.64 -5.52 -14.74
N TYR A 524 2.81 -4.65 -13.74
CA TYR A 524 3.84 -3.59 -13.75
C TYR A 524 5.01 -3.88 -12.80
N ALA A 525 5.25 -5.15 -12.44
CA ALA A 525 6.23 -5.49 -11.41
C ALA A 525 7.63 -4.93 -11.69
N ASP A 526 8.10 -5.02 -12.92
CA ASP A 526 9.42 -4.52 -13.33
C ASP A 526 9.43 -3.02 -13.64
N GLN A 527 8.26 -2.39 -13.76
CA GLN A 527 8.12 -0.98 -14.14
C GLN A 527 7.98 -0.05 -12.95
N VAL A 528 7.76 -0.55 -11.72
CA VAL A 528 7.56 0.30 -10.54
C VAL A 528 8.71 0.12 -9.54
N MET A 529 9.18 1.25 -9.02
CA MET A 529 10.15 1.34 -7.95
C MET A 529 9.59 2.28 -6.88
N ALA A 530 9.59 1.84 -5.63
CA ALA A 530 9.20 2.60 -4.46
C ALA A 530 10.00 2.09 -3.26
N SER A 531 10.14 2.91 -2.22
CA SER A 531 10.78 2.53 -0.96
C SER A 531 10.02 1.39 -0.25
N HIS A 532 8.69 1.39 -0.29
CA HIS A 532 7.82 0.36 0.27
C HIS A 532 6.48 0.23 -0.49
N GLU A 533 5.85 -0.94 -0.40
CA GLU A 533 4.62 -1.28 -1.14
C GLU A 533 3.39 -0.43 -0.76
N LEU A 534 3.34 0.14 0.46
CA LEU A 534 2.26 1.04 0.85
C LEU A 534 2.19 2.29 -0.05
N ASN A 535 3.31 2.77 -0.59
CA ASN A 535 3.32 3.90 -1.53
C ASN A 535 2.73 3.51 -2.88
N ILE A 536 2.96 2.26 -3.31
CA ILE A 536 2.37 1.72 -4.54
C ILE A 536 0.86 1.53 -4.35
N LEU A 537 0.42 1.06 -3.17
CA LEU A 537 -1.00 1.00 -2.81
C LEU A 537 -1.64 2.39 -2.76
N GLY A 538 -0.98 3.38 -2.14
CA GLY A 538 -1.44 4.77 -2.11
C GLY A 538 -1.61 5.34 -3.53
N PHE A 539 -0.63 5.11 -4.40
CA PHE A 539 -0.72 5.46 -5.81
C PHE A 539 -1.85 4.71 -6.55
N HIS A 540 -2.09 3.44 -6.22
CA HIS A 540 -3.24 2.70 -6.76
C HIS A 540 -4.57 3.32 -6.33
N LEU A 541 -4.70 3.69 -5.07
CA LEU A 541 -5.92 4.31 -4.56
C LEU A 541 -6.17 5.67 -5.20
N ALA A 542 -5.13 6.49 -5.41
CA ALA A 542 -5.27 7.80 -6.03
C ALA A 542 -5.42 7.75 -7.57
N HIS A 543 -4.68 6.86 -8.24
CA HIS A 543 -4.47 6.89 -9.70
C HIS A 543 -4.65 5.53 -10.40
N ASN A 544 -5.21 4.54 -9.70
CA ASN A 544 -5.49 3.19 -10.22
C ASN A 544 -4.25 2.43 -10.71
N LEU A 545 -3.04 2.85 -10.32
CA LEU A 545 -1.76 2.28 -10.77
C LEU A 545 -1.64 2.27 -12.31
N TRP A 546 -2.11 3.33 -12.97
CA TRP A 546 -2.01 3.45 -14.42
C TRP A 546 -0.66 3.99 -14.87
N MET A 547 0.16 3.07 -15.33
CA MET A 547 1.45 3.36 -15.93
C MET A 547 1.34 3.58 -17.44
N SER A 548 2.24 4.39 -17.97
CA SER A 548 2.40 4.57 -19.43
C SER A 548 3.25 3.45 -19.99
N GLU A 549 2.87 2.96 -21.18
CA GLU A 549 3.65 1.95 -21.92
C GLU A 549 4.94 2.53 -22.51
N GLU A 550 5.08 3.86 -22.52
CA GLU A 550 6.23 4.57 -23.09
C GLU A 550 7.42 4.66 -22.13
N ALA A 551 7.20 4.47 -20.83
CA ALA A 551 8.24 4.56 -19.81
C ALA A 551 8.71 3.17 -19.38
N ASN A 552 10.01 3.04 -19.13
CA ASN A 552 10.61 1.78 -18.70
C ASN A 552 10.54 1.59 -17.18
N LEU A 553 10.54 2.68 -16.42
CA LEU A 553 10.54 2.67 -14.96
C LEU A 553 9.85 3.91 -14.39
N PHE A 554 9.02 3.69 -13.37
CA PHE A 554 8.37 4.70 -12.54
C PHE A 554 8.96 4.62 -11.14
N HIS A 555 9.58 5.70 -10.69
CA HIS A 555 10.03 5.85 -9.32
C HIS A 555 9.00 6.67 -8.55
N LEU A 556 8.24 6.00 -7.68
CA LEU A 556 7.24 6.63 -6.82
C LEU A 556 7.89 7.12 -5.54
N TRP A 557 7.66 8.39 -5.22
CA TRP A 557 8.07 9.00 -3.97
C TRP A 557 7.12 8.64 -2.82
N ASP A 558 7.59 8.82 -1.58
CA ASP A 558 6.88 8.39 -0.37
C ASP A 558 5.61 9.20 -0.09
N ASP A 559 5.48 10.39 -0.69
CA ASP A 559 4.32 11.28 -0.53
C ASP A 559 3.02 10.72 -1.11
N PHE A 560 3.08 9.65 -1.93
CA PHE A 560 1.89 8.91 -2.37
C PHE A 560 1.22 8.10 -1.25
N GLY A 561 1.93 7.80 -0.16
CA GLY A 561 1.37 7.10 1.00
C GLY A 561 0.47 7.97 1.88
N ILE A 562 0.52 9.31 1.74
CA ILE A 562 -0.09 10.24 2.70
C ILE A 562 -1.61 10.07 2.85
N ASP A 563 -2.37 9.99 1.76
CA ASP A 563 -3.84 9.86 1.88
C ASP A 563 -4.22 8.52 2.51
N LEU A 564 -3.46 7.47 2.18
CA LEU A 564 -3.65 6.15 2.77
C LEU A 564 -3.36 6.20 4.27
N GLU A 565 -2.25 6.81 4.68
CA GLU A 565 -1.87 6.96 6.09
C GLU A 565 -2.93 7.73 6.89
N LEU A 566 -3.39 8.88 6.40
CA LEU A 566 -4.44 9.67 7.05
C LEU A 566 -5.73 8.87 7.23
N SER A 567 -6.18 8.16 6.18
CA SER A 567 -7.38 7.33 6.27
C SER A 567 -7.22 6.14 7.22
N MET A 568 -6.04 5.53 7.28
CA MET A 568 -5.75 4.44 8.20
C MET A 568 -5.72 4.92 9.66
N LEU A 569 -5.10 6.08 9.93
CA LEU A 569 -5.10 6.72 11.25
C LEU A 569 -6.51 7.14 11.68
N ALA A 570 -7.32 7.68 10.77
CA ALA A 570 -8.72 8.00 11.05
C ALA A 570 -9.51 6.77 11.50
N ARG A 571 -9.25 5.62 10.88
CA ARG A 571 -9.94 4.35 11.16
C ARG A 571 -9.51 3.68 12.44
N ARG A 572 -8.22 3.68 12.73
CA ARG A 572 -7.62 2.85 13.79
C ARG A 572 -7.31 3.62 15.07
N ASP A 573 -6.98 4.91 14.93
CA ASP A 573 -6.65 5.79 16.05
C ASP A 573 -7.64 6.94 16.24
N GLY A 574 -8.63 7.08 15.36
CA GLY A 574 -9.68 8.11 15.49
C GLY A 574 -9.16 9.51 15.19
N LEU A 575 -8.06 9.62 14.43
CA LEU A 575 -7.58 10.90 13.91
C LEU A 575 -8.71 11.59 13.13
N ALA A 576 -8.90 12.88 13.36
CA ALA A 576 -9.80 13.68 12.54
C ALA A 576 -9.17 13.84 11.14
N ALA A 577 -9.53 12.95 10.21
CA ALA A 577 -9.08 12.94 8.82
C ALA A 577 -10.07 12.14 7.95
N PRO A 578 -9.99 12.20 6.61
CA PRO A 578 -10.93 11.51 5.75
C PRO A 578 -10.91 9.99 5.95
N TRP A 579 -12.08 9.39 6.22
CA TRP A 579 -12.20 7.94 6.45
C TRP A 579 -11.87 7.10 5.21
N THR A 580 -12.10 7.61 4.00
CA THR A 580 -11.78 6.92 2.75
C THR A 580 -10.88 7.83 1.92
N PRO A 581 -9.73 7.35 1.43
CA PRO A 581 -8.82 8.19 0.68
C PRO A 581 -9.48 8.63 -0.64
N PRO A 582 -9.30 9.89 -1.07
CA PRO A 582 -9.83 10.35 -2.34
C PRO A 582 -9.24 9.56 -3.51
N GLY A 583 -10.07 9.15 -4.47
CA GLY A 583 -9.61 8.44 -5.67
C GLY A 583 -10.52 7.29 -6.05
N LEU A 584 -9.93 6.12 -6.31
CA LEU A 584 -10.59 4.94 -6.85
C LEU A 584 -11.81 4.51 -6.02
N LEU A 585 -11.68 4.51 -4.69
CA LEU A 585 -12.75 4.07 -3.80
C LEU A 585 -13.92 5.05 -3.76
N THR A 586 -13.64 6.36 -3.77
CA THR A 586 -14.68 7.40 -3.78
C THR A 586 -15.29 7.62 -5.16
N LEU A 587 -14.58 7.26 -6.24
CA LEU A 587 -15.04 7.42 -7.63
C LEU A 587 -16.32 6.63 -7.94
N PHE A 588 -16.43 5.41 -7.41
CA PHE A 588 -17.59 4.55 -7.63
C PHE A 588 -18.67 4.72 -6.58
N ASP A 589 -18.40 5.45 -5.50
CA ASP A 589 -19.35 5.59 -4.41
C ASP A 589 -20.64 6.28 -4.88
N GLN A 590 -21.77 5.73 -4.46
CA GLN A 590 -23.11 6.17 -4.82
C GLN A 590 -23.40 6.25 -6.35
N THR A 591 -22.58 5.63 -7.19
CA THR A 591 -22.80 5.57 -8.65
C THR A 591 -23.56 4.30 -9.06
N ALA A 592 -24.21 4.32 -10.24
CA ALA A 592 -24.84 3.13 -10.80
C ALA A 592 -23.83 2.02 -11.12
N PHE A 593 -22.61 2.36 -11.57
CA PHE A 593 -21.54 1.39 -11.70
C PHE A 593 -21.09 0.81 -10.36
N GLY A 594 -21.03 1.62 -9.29
CA GLY A 594 -20.77 1.12 -7.94
C GLY A 594 -21.81 0.10 -7.47
N LYS A 595 -23.10 0.31 -7.77
CA LYS A 595 -24.17 -0.66 -7.51
C LYS A 595 -24.00 -1.95 -8.33
N LEU A 596 -23.56 -1.82 -9.59
CA LEU A 596 -23.28 -2.96 -10.45
C LEU A 596 -22.12 -3.80 -9.91
N LEU A 597 -21.00 -3.17 -9.53
CA LEU A 597 -19.85 -3.85 -8.90
C LEU A 597 -20.29 -4.65 -7.66
N LYS A 598 -21.04 -4.02 -6.75
CA LYS A 598 -21.62 -4.69 -5.57
C LYS A 598 -22.55 -5.86 -5.94
N SER A 599 -23.25 -5.77 -7.07
CA SER A 599 -24.11 -6.86 -7.55
C SER A 599 -23.30 -8.05 -8.06
N ILE A 600 -22.19 -7.77 -8.76
CA ILE A 600 -21.24 -8.78 -9.27
C ILE A 600 -20.55 -9.50 -8.11
N GLU A 601 -20.13 -8.76 -7.08
CA GLU A 601 -19.44 -9.34 -5.91
C GLU A 601 -20.32 -10.35 -5.15
N ARG A 602 -21.62 -10.07 -5.03
CA ARG A 602 -22.59 -10.98 -4.39
C ARG A 602 -22.79 -12.26 -5.18
N HIS A 603 -22.72 -12.19 -6.51
CA HIS A 603 -22.93 -13.32 -7.41
C HIS A 603 -21.83 -13.33 -8.49
N PRO A 604 -20.63 -13.84 -8.17
CA PRO A 604 -19.44 -13.69 -9.01
C PRO A 604 -19.43 -14.66 -10.20
N ASP A 605 -20.41 -14.51 -11.09
CA ASP A 605 -20.41 -15.15 -12.40
C ASP A 605 -19.13 -14.78 -13.17
N PRO A 606 -18.41 -15.74 -13.77
CA PRO A 606 -17.14 -15.48 -14.44
C PRO A 606 -17.19 -14.36 -15.47
N GLY A 607 -18.23 -14.31 -16.30
CA GLY A 607 -18.36 -13.27 -17.32
C GLY A 607 -18.63 -11.90 -16.70
N MET A 608 -19.31 -11.84 -15.57
CA MET A 608 -19.57 -10.59 -14.86
C MET A 608 -18.39 -10.11 -14.02
N VAL A 609 -17.55 -11.00 -13.50
CA VAL A 609 -16.27 -10.61 -12.86
C VAL A 609 -15.36 -9.89 -13.85
N GLU A 610 -15.28 -10.39 -15.09
CA GLU A 610 -14.56 -9.73 -16.20
C GLU A 610 -15.12 -8.33 -16.51
N LEU A 611 -16.46 -8.18 -16.50
CA LEU A 611 -17.09 -6.87 -16.62
C LEU A 611 -16.70 -5.96 -15.44
N GLY A 612 -16.62 -6.50 -14.23
CA GLY A 612 -16.16 -5.78 -13.04
C GLY A 612 -14.78 -5.16 -13.24
N PHE A 613 -13.81 -5.94 -13.74
CA PHE A 613 -12.48 -5.41 -14.07
C PHE A 613 -12.51 -4.37 -15.19
N ALA A 614 -13.32 -4.58 -16.22
CA ALA A 614 -13.48 -3.59 -17.29
C ALA A 614 -14.00 -2.25 -16.75
N ILE A 615 -14.94 -2.28 -15.81
CA ILE A 615 -15.48 -1.08 -15.12
C ILE A 615 -14.41 -0.43 -14.24
N LEU A 616 -13.68 -1.20 -13.44
CA LEU A 616 -12.58 -0.70 -12.62
C LEU A 616 -11.42 -0.13 -13.47
N GLY A 617 -11.31 -0.55 -14.73
CA GLY A 617 -10.41 -0.01 -15.75
C GLY A 617 -10.89 1.27 -16.43
N MET A 618 -12.09 1.78 -16.13
CA MET A 618 -12.60 3.00 -16.74
C MET A 618 -12.03 4.26 -16.10
N ASN A 619 -11.82 5.29 -16.93
CA ASN A 619 -11.50 6.63 -16.45
C ASN A 619 -12.71 7.28 -15.76
N GLY A 620 -12.45 8.22 -14.86
CA GLY A 620 -13.51 8.85 -14.06
C GLY A 620 -14.60 9.56 -14.89
N TYR A 621 -14.28 10.08 -16.07
CA TYR A 621 -15.30 10.63 -16.98
C TYR A 621 -16.25 9.54 -17.47
N SER A 622 -15.73 8.40 -17.92
CA SER A 622 -16.52 7.24 -18.36
C SER A 622 -17.39 6.68 -17.23
N VAL A 623 -16.86 6.60 -16.01
CA VAL A 623 -17.64 6.14 -14.83
C VAL A 623 -18.84 7.05 -14.58
N LYS A 624 -18.62 8.38 -14.53
CA LYS A 624 -19.68 9.37 -14.30
C LYS A 624 -20.73 9.36 -15.42
N GLN A 625 -20.30 9.34 -16.68
CA GLN A 625 -21.22 9.37 -17.83
C GLN A 625 -22.02 8.07 -17.96
N GLY A 626 -21.36 6.92 -17.83
CA GLY A 626 -22.04 5.63 -17.91
C GLY A 626 -23.05 5.45 -16.77
N SER A 627 -22.70 5.90 -15.56
CA SER A 627 -23.64 5.86 -14.43
C SER A 627 -24.86 6.75 -14.66
N ALA A 628 -24.65 8.00 -15.11
CA ALA A 628 -25.75 8.91 -15.43
C ALA A 628 -26.65 8.37 -16.56
N ALA A 629 -26.08 7.67 -17.54
CA ALA A 629 -26.85 7.02 -18.60
C ALA A 629 -27.72 5.87 -18.05
N ILE A 630 -27.20 5.05 -17.13
CA ILE A 630 -27.98 4.00 -16.44
C ILE A 630 -29.12 4.61 -15.64
N ASP A 631 -28.86 5.67 -14.90
CA ASP A 631 -29.88 6.36 -14.10
C ASP A 631 -30.99 6.95 -14.98
N GLU A 632 -30.62 7.51 -16.13
CA GLU A 632 -31.58 8.09 -17.08
C GLU A 632 -32.46 7.02 -17.74
N ILE A 633 -31.89 5.92 -18.28
CA ILE A 633 -32.72 4.86 -18.86
C ILE A 633 -33.64 4.22 -17.80
N SER A 634 -33.20 4.18 -16.55
CA SER A 634 -34.01 3.72 -15.42
C SER A 634 -35.15 4.68 -15.10
N ARG A 635 -34.88 5.99 -15.12
CA ARG A 635 -35.89 7.03 -14.94
C ARG A 635 -36.94 7.00 -16.04
N LEU A 636 -36.52 6.90 -17.30
CA LEU A 636 -37.42 6.81 -18.46
C LEU A 636 -38.31 5.57 -18.35
N SER A 637 -37.72 4.40 -18.07
CA SER A 637 -38.45 3.15 -17.90
C SER A 637 -39.48 3.19 -16.77
N ARG A 638 -39.18 3.89 -15.66
CA ARG A 638 -40.16 4.12 -14.59
C ARG A 638 -41.30 5.05 -14.99
N LEU A 639 -41.07 5.99 -15.90
CA LEU A 639 -42.07 6.98 -16.32
C LEU A 639 -43.04 6.43 -17.36
N ASP A 640 -42.54 5.70 -18.37
CA ASP A 640 -43.34 5.21 -19.48
C ASP A 640 -43.65 3.71 -19.42
N GLY A 641 -43.00 2.97 -18.53
CA GLY A 641 -43.15 1.52 -18.40
C GLY A 641 -42.52 0.72 -19.56
N LEU A 642 -41.75 1.39 -20.43
CA LEU A 642 -41.13 0.78 -21.60
C LEU A 642 -39.66 0.41 -21.33
N PRO A 643 -39.09 -0.55 -22.09
CA PRO A 643 -37.66 -0.80 -22.07
C PRO A 643 -36.89 0.35 -22.70
N HIS A 644 -35.76 0.70 -22.09
CA HIS A 644 -34.80 1.66 -22.63
C HIS A 644 -33.41 1.06 -22.62
N ASP A 645 -32.55 1.48 -23.53
CA ASP A 645 -31.19 0.96 -23.62
C ASP A 645 -30.19 2.01 -24.08
N PHE A 646 -28.93 1.71 -23.84
CA PHE A 646 -27.83 2.37 -24.52
C PHE A 646 -26.67 1.39 -24.72
N THR A 647 -25.76 1.75 -25.60
CA THR A 647 -24.56 0.97 -25.87
C THR A 647 -23.35 1.88 -25.92
N VAL A 648 -22.27 1.44 -25.30
CA VAL A 648 -20.96 2.08 -25.29
C VAL A 648 -19.93 1.12 -25.88
N GLN A 649 -19.08 1.65 -26.75
CA GLN A 649 -17.88 0.95 -27.18
C GLN A 649 -16.72 1.43 -26.31
N MET A 650 -15.99 0.49 -25.72
CA MET A 650 -14.77 0.77 -24.97
C MET A 650 -13.54 0.68 -25.89
N GLN A 651 -12.40 1.14 -25.40
CA GLN A 651 -11.12 0.90 -26.06
C GLN A 651 -10.82 -0.62 -26.05
N ASN A 652 -9.91 -1.06 -26.93
CA ASN A 652 -9.42 -2.46 -27.02
C ASN A 652 -10.42 -3.52 -27.50
N GLY A 653 -11.45 -3.12 -28.25
CA GLY A 653 -12.37 -4.08 -28.88
C GLY A 653 -13.38 -4.71 -27.93
N ILE A 654 -13.61 -4.08 -26.77
CA ILE A 654 -14.66 -4.45 -25.80
C ILE A 654 -15.87 -3.54 -26.02
N GLY A 655 -17.08 -4.12 -26.02
CA GLY A 655 -18.34 -3.35 -26.03
C GLY A 655 -19.23 -3.66 -24.84
N LEU A 656 -20.11 -2.72 -24.52
CA LEU A 656 -21.00 -2.79 -23.37
C LEU A 656 -22.39 -2.27 -23.73
N THR A 657 -23.42 -3.07 -23.48
CA THR A 657 -24.83 -2.72 -23.71
C THR A 657 -25.62 -2.81 -22.41
N PHE A 658 -26.34 -1.74 -22.08
CA PHE A 658 -27.23 -1.69 -20.92
C PHE A 658 -28.68 -1.61 -21.38
N HIS A 659 -29.51 -2.48 -20.87
CA HIS A 659 -30.97 -2.38 -20.97
C HIS A 659 -31.54 -2.09 -19.58
N CYS A 660 -32.57 -1.26 -19.51
CA CYS A 660 -33.45 -1.15 -18.36
C CYS A 660 -34.82 -1.63 -18.82
N SER A 661 -35.31 -2.72 -18.24
CA SER A 661 -36.55 -3.35 -18.73
C SER A 661 -37.36 -3.97 -17.60
N PRO A 662 -38.69 -3.71 -17.51
CA PRO A 662 -39.57 -4.42 -16.59
C PRO A 662 -39.98 -5.81 -17.09
N ARG A 663 -39.50 -6.25 -18.27
CA ARG A 663 -39.87 -7.53 -18.88
C ARG A 663 -39.50 -8.74 -17.99
N PRO A 664 -40.19 -9.88 -18.17
CA PRO A 664 -39.79 -11.16 -17.57
C PRO A 664 -38.36 -11.54 -17.97
N GLU A 665 -37.65 -12.23 -17.08
CA GLU A 665 -36.21 -12.47 -17.19
C GLU A 665 -35.79 -13.11 -18.52
N ARG A 666 -36.50 -14.16 -18.97
CA ARG A 666 -36.19 -14.86 -20.23
C ARG A 666 -36.29 -13.93 -21.44
N ALA A 667 -37.39 -13.19 -21.56
CA ALA A 667 -37.61 -12.27 -22.68
C ALA A 667 -36.59 -11.11 -22.67
N ALA A 668 -36.20 -10.62 -21.49
CA ALA A 668 -35.18 -9.60 -21.35
C ALA A 668 -33.78 -10.14 -21.72
N ARG A 669 -33.45 -11.36 -21.29
CA ARG A 669 -32.17 -12.03 -21.61
C ARG A 669 -32.03 -12.27 -23.11
N ASP A 670 -33.05 -12.85 -23.75
CA ASP A 670 -33.02 -13.15 -25.19
C ASP A 670 -32.86 -11.88 -26.02
N HIS A 671 -33.58 -10.81 -25.65
CA HIS A 671 -33.46 -9.51 -26.30
C HIS A 671 -32.08 -8.86 -26.11
N LEU A 672 -31.52 -8.96 -24.90
CA LEU A 672 -30.18 -8.46 -24.62
C LEU A 672 -29.11 -9.22 -25.41
N LEU A 673 -29.19 -10.55 -25.48
CA LEU A 673 -28.25 -11.38 -26.23
C LEU A 673 -28.27 -11.06 -27.74
N ASP A 674 -29.46 -10.96 -28.34
CA ASP A 674 -29.60 -10.56 -29.75
C ASP A 674 -29.00 -9.18 -29.99
N HIS A 675 -29.29 -8.21 -29.12
CA HIS A 675 -28.73 -6.86 -29.23
C HIS A 675 -27.19 -6.89 -29.11
N CYS A 676 -26.64 -7.58 -28.10
CA CYS A 676 -25.20 -7.72 -27.90
C CYS A 676 -24.51 -8.38 -29.11
N ALA A 677 -25.08 -9.46 -29.64
CA ALA A 677 -24.52 -10.19 -30.78
C ALA A 677 -24.43 -9.30 -32.03
N ARG A 678 -25.50 -8.55 -32.31
CA ARG A 678 -25.52 -7.59 -33.43
C ARG A 678 -24.49 -6.48 -33.25
N ARG A 679 -24.38 -5.90 -32.06
CA ARG A 679 -23.42 -4.81 -31.81
C ARG A 679 -21.98 -5.30 -31.85
N LYS A 680 -21.68 -6.47 -31.27
CA LYS A 680 -20.39 -7.14 -31.36
C LYS A 680 -19.99 -7.38 -32.81
N TYR A 681 -20.92 -7.88 -33.63
CA TYR A 681 -20.70 -8.14 -35.05
C TYR A 681 -20.39 -6.85 -35.83
N VAL A 682 -21.25 -5.83 -35.69
CA VAL A 682 -21.13 -4.54 -36.39
C VAL A 682 -19.82 -3.82 -36.07
N GLN A 683 -19.37 -3.91 -34.81
CA GLN A 683 -18.17 -3.21 -34.33
C GLN A 683 -16.91 -4.04 -34.41
N ARG A 684 -17.00 -5.30 -34.85
CA ARG A 684 -15.89 -6.25 -34.88
C ARG A 684 -15.18 -6.38 -33.53
N ALA A 685 -15.97 -6.32 -32.46
CA ALA A 685 -15.46 -6.44 -31.10
C ALA A 685 -15.06 -7.90 -30.81
N SER A 686 -13.94 -8.08 -30.10
CA SER A 686 -13.50 -9.39 -29.63
C SER A 686 -14.43 -9.88 -28.51
N ARG A 687 -14.86 -8.96 -27.64
CA ARG A 687 -15.68 -9.26 -26.47
C ARG A 687 -16.83 -8.27 -26.32
N TRP A 688 -17.96 -8.73 -25.80
CA TRP A 688 -19.13 -7.90 -25.55
C TRP A 688 -19.83 -8.25 -24.25
N PHE A 689 -20.18 -7.24 -23.47
CA PHE A 689 -20.94 -7.39 -22.24
C PHE A 689 -22.34 -6.80 -22.40
N GLY A 690 -23.32 -7.49 -21.84
CA GLY A 690 -24.70 -7.04 -21.76
C GLY A 690 -25.18 -7.07 -20.32
N VAL A 691 -25.88 -6.02 -19.90
CA VAL A 691 -26.48 -5.94 -18.57
C VAL A 691 -27.93 -5.48 -18.67
N VAL A 692 -28.83 -6.17 -17.98
CA VAL A 692 -30.19 -5.67 -17.70
C VAL A 692 -30.23 -5.16 -16.27
N VAL A 693 -30.63 -3.91 -16.09
CA VAL A 693 -30.91 -3.31 -14.78
C VAL A 693 -32.40 -3.26 -14.50
N ASP A 694 -32.75 -3.37 -13.22
CA ASP A 694 -34.11 -3.23 -12.73
C ASP A 694 -34.55 -1.75 -12.70
N PRO A 695 -35.70 -1.38 -13.29
CA PRO A 695 -36.16 0.00 -13.28
C PRO A 695 -36.38 0.58 -11.88
N ALA A 696 -36.81 -0.23 -10.90
CA ALA A 696 -37.15 0.26 -9.56
C ALA A 696 -35.89 0.45 -8.68
N SER A 697 -35.05 -0.58 -8.62
CA SER A 697 -33.88 -0.63 -7.74
C SER A 697 -32.58 -0.16 -8.39
N GLY A 698 -32.49 -0.17 -9.72
CA GLY A 698 -31.25 0.06 -10.47
C GLY A 698 -30.22 -1.08 -10.32
N ASN A 699 -30.58 -2.18 -9.66
CA ASN A 699 -29.70 -3.33 -9.48
C ASN A 699 -29.61 -4.16 -10.77
N MET A 700 -28.49 -4.86 -10.93
CA MET A 700 -28.35 -5.84 -12.00
C MET A 700 -29.33 -6.99 -11.81
N ARG A 701 -30.11 -7.29 -12.86
CA ARG A 701 -30.98 -8.46 -12.94
C ARG A 701 -30.37 -9.56 -13.80
N ILE A 702 -29.75 -9.19 -14.91
CA ILE A 702 -29.20 -10.15 -15.89
C ILE A 702 -27.85 -9.64 -16.36
N GLY A 703 -26.87 -10.53 -16.40
CA GLY A 703 -25.58 -10.33 -17.02
C GLY A 703 -25.32 -11.34 -18.12
N VAL A 704 -24.75 -10.91 -19.24
CA VAL A 704 -24.28 -11.79 -20.32
C VAL A 704 -22.93 -11.33 -20.84
N MET A 705 -22.10 -12.29 -21.25
CA MET A 705 -20.82 -12.04 -21.91
C MET A 705 -20.77 -12.86 -23.21
N LEU A 706 -20.37 -12.20 -24.31
CA LEU A 706 -20.07 -12.81 -25.59
C LEU A 706 -18.57 -12.70 -25.82
N ASP A 707 -17.84 -13.81 -25.66
CA ASP A 707 -16.39 -13.86 -25.79
C ASP A 707 -15.99 -14.92 -26.80
N PHE A 708 -15.82 -14.50 -28.06
CA PHE A 708 -15.42 -15.36 -29.17
C PHE A 708 -14.81 -14.51 -30.29
N PRO A 709 -13.86 -15.05 -31.08
CA PRO A 709 -13.28 -14.33 -32.21
C PRO A 709 -14.36 -13.82 -33.18
N TRP A 710 -14.16 -12.64 -33.76
CA TRP A 710 -15.07 -12.15 -34.78
C TRP A 710 -14.89 -12.96 -36.06
N THR A 711 -15.99 -13.46 -36.62
CA THR A 711 -16.06 -14.09 -37.93
C THR A 711 -17.18 -13.46 -38.73
N LYS A 712 -17.01 -13.37 -40.05
CA LYS A 712 -18.09 -12.92 -40.95
C LYS A 712 -19.26 -13.91 -40.85
N ASP A 713 -20.47 -13.39 -40.73
CA ASP A 713 -21.70 -14.17 -40.64
C ASP A 713 -22.74 -13.49 -41.54
N ASP A 714 -23.19 -14.20 -42.56
CA ASP A 714 -24.10 -13.64 -43.57
C ASP A 714 -25.48 -13.31 -42.97
N SER A 715 -25.93 -14.05 -41.96
CA SER A 715 -27.20 -13.78 -41.27
C SER A 715 -27.12 -12.49 -40.46
N LEU A 716 -26.02 -12.29 -39.73
CA LEU A 716 -25.77 -11.05 -38.99
C LEU A 716 -25.50 -9.87 -39.91
N GLU A 717 -24.86 -10.06 -41.07
CA GLU A 717 -24.67 -8.99 -42.06
C GLU A 717 -26.03 -8.44 -42.54
N VAL A 718 -26.96 -9.32 -42.91
CA VAL A 718 -28.32 -8.93 -43.30
C VAL A 718 -29.05 -8.27 -42.12
N ALA A 719 -28.97 -8.88 -40.94
CA ALA A 719 -29.68 -8.45 -39.74
C ALA A 719 -29.19 -7.09 -39.18
N THR A 720 -28.02 -6.62 -39.61
CA THR A 720 -27.38 -5.41 -39.08
C THR A 720 -27.14 -4.32 -40.13
N VAL A 721 -27.64 -4.49 -41.36
CA VAL A 721 -27.42 -3.55 -42.48
C VAL A 721 -27.84 -2.10 -42.18
N HIS A 722 -28.85 -1.91 -41.33
CA HIS A 722 -29.35 -0.58 -40.93
C HIS A 722 -28.69 -0.01 -39.67
N MET A 723 -27.81 -0.79 -39.02
CA MET A 723 -27.17 -0.37 -37.79
C MET A 723 -25.99 0.56 -38.09
N VAL A 724 -25.86 1.61 -37.28
CA VAL A 724 -24.73 2.53 -37.37
C VAL A 724 -23.45 1.80 -36.97
N ARG A 725 -22.49 1.72 -37.91
CA ARG A 725 -21.23 0.98 -37.73
C ARG A 725 -20.28 1.57 -36.68
N LYS A 726 -20.31 2.89 -36.49
CA LYS A 726 -19.56 3.59 -35.43
C LYS A 726 -20.54 4.15 -34.41
N SER A 727 -20.67 3.52 -33.25
CA SER A 727 -21.35 4.16 -32.13
C SER A 727 -20.35 4.98 -31.34
N ASN A 728 -19.91 6.09 -31.91
CA ASN A 728 -19.35 7.14 -31.08
C ASN A 728 -20.57 7.86 -30.50
N VAL A 729 -21.03 7.42 -29.33
CA VAL A 729 -21.92 8.27 -28.55
C VAL A 729 -21.08 9.51 -28.25
N SER A 730 -21.33 10.60 -28.97
CA SER A 730 -20.52 11.81 -28.82
C SER A 730 -20.76 12.40 -27.44
N ARG A 731 -19.82 13.24 -26.98
CA ARG A 731 -20.00 14.08 -25.77
C ARG A 731 -21.36 14.80 -25.74
N ASN A 732 -21.92 15.12 -26.92
CA ASN A 732 -23.22 15.77 -27.06
C ASN A 732 -24.41 14.81 -27.01
N ASP A 733 -24.24 13.53 -27.38
CA ASP A 733 -25.31 12.53 -27.37
C ASP A 733 -25.60 12.02 -25.95
N LEU A 734 -24.56 11.86 -25.10
CA LEU A 734 -24.73 11.61 -23.65
C LEU A 734 -25.34 12.81 -22.93
N ARG A 735 -24.90 14.03 -23.27
CA ARG A 735 -25.53 15.27 -22.75
C ARG A 735 -27.01 15.37 -23.13
N ALA A 736 -27.38 14.95 -24.33
CA ALA A 736 -28.76 14.96 -24.82
C ALA A 736 -29.67 13.93 -24.12
N LEU A 737 -29.10 12.87 -23.53
CA LEU A 737 -29.82 11.95 -22.64
C LEU A 737 -29.96 12.54 -21.23
N THR A 738 -28.95 13.25 -20.71
CA THR A 738 -28.96 13.81 -19.35
C THR A 738 -29.68 15.15 -19.16
N LEU A 739 -30.02 15.87 -20.24
CA LEU A 739 -30.73 17.16 -20.16
C LEU A 739 -32.23 16.96 -20.39
N PRO A 740 -33.12 17.47 -19.51
CA PRO A 740 -34.54 17.48 -19.80
C PRO A 740 -34.77 18.28 -21.09
N ARG A 741 -35.33 17.63 -22.12
CA ARG A 741 -35.83 18.36 -23.29
C ARG A 741 -37.01 19.21 -22.83
N THR A 742 -36.75 20.49 -22.54
CA THR A 742 -37.79 21.44 -22.14
C THR A 742 -38.77 21.74 -23.28
N GLN A 743 -38.43 21.45 -24.55
CA GLN A 743 -39.36 21.54 -25.67
C GLN A 743 -39.13 20.45 -26.73
N PRO A 744 -40.20 19.95 -27.40
CA PRO A 744 -40.07 19.02 -28.52
C PRO A 744 -39.27 19.65 -29.67
N LYS A 745 -38.46 18.83 -30.38
CA LYS A 745 -37.72 19.26 -31.57
C LYS A 745 -38.72 19.80 -32.60
N VAL A 746 -38.69 21.11 -32.86
CA VAL A 746 -39.49 21.73 -33.94
C VAL A 746 -38.99 21.18 -35.28
N GLY A 747 -39.86 20.52 -36.03
CA GLY A 747 -39.55 19.97 -37.32
C GLY A 747 -39.18 21.08 -38.31
N ARG A 748 -38.24 20.80 -39.23
CA ARG A 748 -37.75 21.78 -40.24
C ARG A 748 -38.88 22.44 -41.05
N ASN A 749 -40.02 21.76 -41.20
CA ASN A 749 -41.20 22.24 -41.91
C ASN A 749 -42.33 22.75 -41.00
N ASP A 750 -42.18 22.68 -39.68
CA ASP A 750 -43.18 23.15 -38.70
C ASP A 750 -43.16 24.69 -38.58
N PRO A 751 -44.24 25.31 -38.08
CA PRO A 751 -44.27 26.74 -37.81
C PRO A 751 -43.13 27.16 -36.87
N CYS A 752 -42.44 28.24 -37.22
CA CYS A 752 -41.33 28.74 -36.44
C CYS A 752 -41.82 29.29 -35.08
N PRO A 753 -41.25 28.85 -33.95
CA PRO A 753 -41.70 29.25 -32.62
C PRO A 753 -41.47 30.74 -32.28
N CYS A 754 -40.78 31.50 -33.14
CA CYS A 754 -40.66 32.96 -32.98
C CYS A 754 -41.94 33.74 -33.34
N GLY A 755 -43.02 33.05 -33.75
CA GLY A 755 -44.32 33.67 -34.05
C GLY A 755 -44.42 34.31 -35.44
N SER A 756 -43.42 34.12 -36.30
CA SER A 756 -43.37 34.74 -37.64
C SER A 756 -44.35 34.16 -38.66
N GLY A 757 -45.04 33.05 -38.34
CA GLY A 757 -45.92 32.32 -39.26
C GLY A 757 -45.19 31.56 -40.39
N LYS A 758 -43.85 31.63 -40.47
CA LYS A 758 -43.05 30.93 -41.49
C LYS A 758 -42.61 29.55 -40.98
N LYS A 759 -42.34 28.60 -41.90
CA LYS A 759 -41.71 27.32 -41.56
C LYS A 759 -40.32 27.56 -40.95
N TYR A 760 -39.92 26.79 -39.94
CA TYR A 760 -38.64 26.96 -39.22
C TYR A 760 -37.44 27.12 -40.16
N LYS A 761 -37.37 26.29 -41.22
CA LYS A 761 -36.30 26.35 -42.24
C LYS A 761 -36.17 27.65 -43.05
N ARG A 762 -37.19 28.50 -43.01
CA ARG A 762 -37.24 29.78 -43.77
C ARG A 762 -37.20 30.99 -42.84
N CYS A 763 -37.01 30.77 -41.55
CA CYS A 763 -37.02 31.83 -40.55
C CYS A 763 -35.74 31.82 -39.70
N CYS A 764 -35.37 30.67 -39.15
CA CYS A 764 -34.36 30.58 -38.09
C CYS A 764 -33.41 29.38 -38.22
N SER A 765 -33.41 28.69 -39.37
CA SER A 765 -32.48 27.57 -39.62
C SER A 765 -31.18 28.01 -40.26
#